data_AF-A0A380SA86-F1
#
_entry.id   AF-A0A380SA86-F1
#
_cell.length_a   1.000
_cell.length_b   1.000
_cell.length_c   1.000
_cell.angle_alpha   90.00
_cell.angle_beta   90.00
_cell.angle_gamma   90.00
#
_symmetry.space_group_name_H-M   'P 1'
#
loop_
_entity.id
_entity.type
_entity.pdbx_description
1 polymer ?
#
loop_
_entity_poly.entity_id
_entity_poly.type
_entity_poly.pdbx_seq_one_letter_code
_entity_poly.pdbx_strand_id
1 'polypeptide(L)'
;MQVKGSIKSITFHSQQNGFTVMRLNDIESKKVVVVTGTFPALQAGETIVVEGDWGSHPKYGKQFQATSFEYLATDDNDILEYLASGQFPGVGQKIAERIVEAFGDATADILDNNPDKFREVKIKGFPARKVEAFLARWQEARHSRETMLFLYKHEIVGSVAKRLWNKFGQATIERITQNPYMLCEEVWGIGFLKADEIAQKVGFPKDSPERFQAALLYTLQEASVSDGHVFLPKNVLLERTFRNLRLMQDDEGAINTLLDEFEKASESGRITREGDDCYFPPLYNAEQRIADNIKLRLRYNELSTEGFEDALAQWEREHKFSFDPIQKRAIQMALSRKISIITGGPGTGKTTILKGILYLARQMEECVSLTAPTGRAAKHMGECCGEKARTIHRLLEVDPISGKFHRDGDNKLQCNLLIVDEFSMVDTWLAASLLEATPLNARIVLVGDADQLPSVGAGNVLNDLLRCPKIPSTRLQHIFRQAGGNDIADKASKINQGISPSPIEGTNFHFLPYESADEAKDIIARLVTRGIKEKIDIDTQEMQLLTPMRKGPLGIYELNNFLQDLLNPGKERIKIASGNWSTGDRVMQIRNNYDKNVFNGDVGIIYKIGKDTKKITVFYDDKTVDYEPDEADELILAYACTIHKSQGSEYPAVIIVLDSSHSIMLQRNLIYTAITRAKGHVWILSAPGAFYQAVRNNRSTRRYTRLTEKLG
;
A
#
# COMPACT_ATOMS: atom_id res chain seq x y z
N MET A 1 -45.42 7.72 -3.21
CA MET A 1 -46.41 6.59 -3.20
C MET A 1 -45.80 5.43 -2.43
N GLN A 2 -46.59 4.46 -1.99
CA GLN A 2 -46.11 3.30 -1.22
C GLN A 2 -46.55 2.00 -1.89
N VAL A 3 -45.68 0.98 -1.91
CA VAL A 3 -45.98 -0.38 -2.37
C VAL A 3 -45.51 -1.36 -1.31
N LYS A 4 -46.43 -2.21 -0.82
CA LYS A 4 -46.15 -3.25 0.17
C LYS A 4 -46.18 -4.61 -0.52
N GLY A 5 -45.14 -5.43 -0.36
CA GLY A 5 -45.12 -6.74 -1.01
C GLY A 5 -43.95 -7.65 -0.64
N SER A 6 -44.04 -8.92 -1.02
CA SER A 6 -42.98 -9.92 -0.84
C SER A 6 -42.07 -10.03 -2.06
N ILE A 7 -40.75 -10.18 -1.84
CA ILE A 7 -39.76 -10.21 -2.91
C ILE A 7 -39.83 -11.55 -3.63
N LYS A 8 -40.39 -11.56 -4.85
CA LYS A 8 -40.49 -12.77 -5.68
C LYS A 8 -39.13 -13.23 -6.20
N SER A 9 -38.30 -12.29 -6.65
CA SER A 9 -36.95 -12.57 -7.17
C SER A 9 -36.14 -11.30 -7.33
N ILE A 10 -34.83 -11.39 -7.12
CA ILE A 10 -33.90 -10.30 -7.40
C ILE A 10 -33.28 -10.50 -8.77
N THR A 11 -33.53 -9.56 -9.68
CA THR A 11 -33.05 -9.61 -11.07
C THR A 11 -31.60 -9.15 -11.16
N PHE A 12 -31.22 -8.16 -10.34
CA PHE A 12 -29.87 -7.62 -10.29
C PHE A 12 -29.62 -6.95 -8.94
N HIS A 13 -28.43 -7.13 -8.36
CA HIS A 13 -27.98 -6.40 -7.18
C HIS A 13 -26.52 -6.02 -7.36
N SER A 14 -26.22 -4.72 -7.21
CA SER A 14 -24.87 -4.18 -7.25
C SER A 14 -24.28 -4.14 -5.85
N GLN A 15 -23.24 -4.94 -5.61
CA GLN A 15 -22.53 -4.95 -4.31
C GLN A 15 -21.75 -3.65 -4.04
N GLN A 16 -21.51 -2.80 -5.04
CA GLN A 16 -20.74 -1.57 -4.87
C GLN A 16 -21.56 -0.41 -4.30
N ASN A 17 -22.78 -0.23 -4.80
CA ASN A 17 -23.63 0.91 -4.46
C ASN A 17 -25.00 0.50 -3.92
N GLY A 18 -25.30 -0.81 -3.80
CA GLY A 18 -26.59 -1.31 -3.30
C GLY A 18 -27.73 -1.24 -4.31
N PHE A 19 -27.48 -0.80 -5.55
CA PHE A 19 -28.54 -0.68 -6.55
C PHE A 19 -29.12 -2.06 -6.87
N THR A 20 -30.43 -2.20 -6.65
CA THR A 20 -31.15 -3.45 -6.81
C THR A 20 -32.31 -3.27 -7.76
N VAL A 21 -32.49 -4.25 -8.65
CA VAL A 21 -33.69 -4.43 -9.46
C VAL A 21 -34.34 -5.71 -9.00
N MET A 22 -35.53 -5.61 -8.42
CA MET A 22 -36.26 -6.75 -7.89
C MET A 22 -37.70 -6.79 -8.39
N ARG A 23 -38.29 -7.99 -8.34
CA ARG A 23 -39.71 -8.21 -8.60
C ARG A 23 -40.40 -8.42 -7.26
N LEU A 24 -41.35 -7.55 -6.94
CA LEU A 24 -42.15 -7.56 -5.72
C LEU A 24 -43.57 -8.04 -6.04
N ASN A 25 -44.10 -9.00 -5.28
CA ASN A 25 -45.51 -9.35 -5.30
C ASN A 25 -46.26 -8.33 -4.43
N ASP A 26 -46.88 -7.35 -5.07
CA ASP A 26 -47.65 -6.33 -4.35
C ASP A 26 -48.90 -6.96 -3.71
N ILE A 27 -49.03 -6.80 -2.39
CA ILE A 27 -50.09 -7.39 -1.57
C ILE A 27 -51.45 -6.75 -1.89
N GLU A 28 -51.49 -5.45 -2.19
CA GLU A 28 -52.75 -4.76 -2.51
C GLU A 28 -53.22 -5.08 -3.93
N SER A 29 -52.34 -4.98 -4.92
CA SER A 29 -52.75 -5.19 -6.32
C SER A 29 -52.71 -6.65 -6.76
N LYS A 30 -52.11 -7.55 -5.97
CA LYS A 30 -51.83 -8.96 -6.31
C LYS A 30 -51.06 -9.14 -7.63
N LYS A 31 -50.33 -8.10 -8.07
CA LYS A 31 -49.53 -8.10 -9.30
C LYS A 31 -48.06 -8.03 -8.98
N VAL A 32 -47.24 -8.53 -9.90
CA VAL A 32 -45.78 -8.40 -9.82
C VAL A 32 -45.39 -7.00 -10.27
N VAL A 33 -44.76 -6.24 -9.39
CA VAL A 33 -44.20 -4.92 -9.65
C VAL A 33 -42.68 -5.01 -9.73
N VAL A 34 -42.08 -4.34 -10.72
CA VAL A 34 -40.62 -4.19 -10.79
C VAL A 34 -40.24 -2.98 -9.96
N VAL A 35 -39.45 -3.20 -8.92
CA VAL A 35 -38.94 -2.16 -8.02
C VAL A 35 -37.45 -1.95 -8.29
N THR A 36 -37.05 -0.69 -8.45
CA THR A 36 -35.65 -0.28 -8.55
C THR A 36 -35.31 0.70 -7.45
N GLY A 37 -34.09 0.65 -6.95
CA GLY A 37 -33.66 1.52 -5.86
C GLY A 37 -32.38 1.01 -5.23
N THR A 38 -31.96 1.66 -4.16
CA THR A 38 -30.80 1.21 -3.39
C THR A 38 -31.28 0.44 -2.17
N PHE A 39 -30.76 -0.76 -1.98
CA PHE A 39 -31.18 -1.66 -0.91
C PHE A 39 -29.95 -2.40 -0.36
N PRO A 40 -29.99 -2.87 0.91
CA PRO A 40 -29.04 -3.87 1.39
C PRO A 40 -29.20 -5.18 0.59
N ALA A 41 -28.38 -6.19 0.85
CA ALA A 41 -28.51 -7.49 0.20
C ALA A 41 -29.81 -8.21 0.65
N LEU A 42 -30.93 -7.83 0.04
CA LEU A 42 -32.24 -8.43 0.25
C LEU A 42 -32.27 -9.85 -0.32
N GLN A 43 -33.26 -10.65 0.07
CA GLN A 43 -33.48 -12.00 -0.43
C GLN A 43 -34.92 -12.22 -0.91
N ALA A 44 -35.11 -13.22 -1.78
CA ALA A 44 -36.45 -13.62 -2.18
C ALA A 44 -37.22 -14.20 -0.97
N GLY A 45 -38.51 -13.87 -0.87
CA GLY A 45 -39.39 -14.23 0.25
C GLY A 45 -39.48 -13.16 1.35
N GLU A 46 -38.66 -12.11 1.33
CA GLU A 46 -38.75 -11.04 2.33
C GLU A 46 -39.87 -10.05 2.01
N THR A 47 -40.59 -9.58 3.03
CA THR A 47 -41.68 -8.60 2.86
C THR A 47 -41.19 -7.20 3.20
N ILE A 48 -41.32 -6.29 2.24
CA ILE A 48 -40.88 -4.90 2.37
C ILE A 48 -42.00 -3.95 1.99
N VAL A 49 -41.96 -2.76 2.58
CA VAL A 49 -42.73 -1.61 2.19
C VAL A 49 -41.76 -0.64 1.53
N VAL A 50 -41.99 -0.31 0.27
CA VAL A 50 -41.15 0.64 -0.46
C VAL A 50 -41.94 1.92 -0.71
N GLU A 51 -41.33 3.06 -0.44
CA GLU A 51 -41.89 4.36 -0.82
C GLU A 51 -41.08 4.95 -1.96
N GLY A 52 -41.77 5.62 -2.88
CA GLY A 52 -41.16 6.21 -4.05
C GLY A 52 -42.18 6.57 -5.12
N ASP A 53 -41.70 6.67 -6.36
CA ASP A 53 -42.45 7.17 -7.49
C ASP A 53 -42.42 6.22 -8.69
N TRP A 54 -43.47 6.25 -9.51
CA TRP A 54 -43.52 5.47 -10.74
C TRP A 54 -42.69 6.15 -11.84
N GLY A 55 -41.67 5.44 -12.31
CA GLY A 55 -40.87 5.81 -13.47
C GLY A 55 -41.15 4.89 -14.68
N SER A 56 -40.60 5.28 -15.83
CA SER A 56 -40.59 4.45 -17.04
C SER A 56 -39.17 4.37 -17.57
N HIS A 57 -38.63 3.15 -17.69
CA HIS A 57 -37.32 2.92 -18.28
C HIS A 57 -37.45 2.69 -19.80
N PRO A 58 -36.67 3.39 -20.66
CA PRO A 58 -36.81 3.33 -22.12
C PRO A 58 -36.78 1.91 -22.72
N LYS A 59 -36.07 0.99 -22.07
CA LYS A 59 -35.89 -0.41 -22.52
C LYS A 59 -36.71 -1.45 -21.73
N TYR A 60 -37.17 -1.14 -20.52
CA TYR A 60 -37.70 -2.14 -19.57
C TYR A 60 -39.10 -1.79 -19.03
N GLY A 61 -39.71 -0.70 -19.52
CA GLY A 61 -41.10 -0.35 -19.20
C GLY A 61 -41.28 0.27 -17.82
N LYS A 62 -42.50 0.18 -17.29
CA LYS A 62 -42.94 0.82 -16.05
C LYS A 62 -42.28 0.16 -14.82
N GLN A 63 -41.65 0.98 -13.98
CA GLN A 63 -40.92 0.54 -12.79
C GLN A 63 -41.24 1.45 -11.61
N PHE A 64 -41.25 0.92 -10.41
CA PHE A 64 -41.41 1.68 -9.19
C PHE A 64 -40.02 2.02 -8.63
N GLN A 65 -39.67 3.30 -8.62
CA GLN A 65 -38.37 3.76 -8.16
C GLN A 65 -38.45 4.11 -6.68
N ALA A 66 -37.93 3.23 -5.84
CA ALA A 66 -37.94 3.37 -4.39
C ALA A 66 -36.90 4.42 -3.93
N THR A 67 -37.35 5.35 -3.09
CA THR A 67 -36.56 6.37 -2.41
C THR A 67 -36.25 5.97 -0.96
N SER A 68 -37.14 5.21 -0.34
CA SER A 68 -36.99 4.64 1.00
C SER A 68 -37.68 3.28 1.04
N PHE A 69 -37.34 2.49 2.05
CA PHE A 69 -38.04 1.25 2.33
C PHE A 69 -38.03 0.96 3.83
N GLU A 70 -39.05 0.24 4.26
CA GLU A 70 -39.15 -0.35 5.58
C GLU A 70 -39.26 -1.86 5.43
N TYR A 71 -38.49 -2.60 6.23
CA TYR A 71 -38.78 -4.01 6.41
C TYR A 71 -40.03 -4.13 7.26
N LEU A 72 -40.95 -4.96 6.81
CA LEU A 72 -41.91 -5.53 7.73
C LEU A 72 -41.31 -6.83 8.24
N ALA A 73 -41.45 -7.09 9.54
CA ALA A 73 -41.29 -8.45 10.04
C ALA A 73 -42.13 -9.35 9.13
N THR A 74 -41.54 -10.46 8.67
CA THR A 74 -42.15 -11.37 7.70
C THR A 74 -43.60 -11.63 8.14
N ASP A 75 -44.59 -11.08 7.43
CA ASP A 75 -45.99 -11.38 7.73
C ASP A 75 -46.14 -12.91 7.63
N ASP A 76 -46.85 -13.50 8.58
CA ASP A 76 -46.88 -14.95 8.85
C ASP A 76 -47.31 -15.83 7.65
N ASN A 77 -47.87 -15.21 6.61
CA ASN A 77 -48.25 -15.89 5.37
C ASN A 77 -47.06 -16.24 4.45
N ASP A 78 -45.88 -15.61 4.59
CA ASP A 78 -44.73 -15.80 3.68
C ASP A 78 -43.53 -16.52 4.32
N ILE A 79 -43.62 -16.91 5.60
CA ILE A 79 -42.54 -17.59 6.32
C ILE A 79 -42.19 -18.97 5.72
N LEU A 80 -43.17 -19.62 5.10
CA LEU A 80 -42.98 -20.90 4.43
C LEU A 80 -42.02 -20.79 3.24
N GLU A 81 -42.20 -19.78 2.38
CA GLU A 81 -41.32 -19.52 1.25
C GLU A 81 -39.92 -19.11 1.72
N TYR A 82 -39.84 -18.30 2.78
CA TYR A 82 -38.57 -17.89 3.36
C TYR A 82 -37.77 -19.07 3.93
N LEU A 83 -38.41 -19.96 4.69
CA LEU A 83 -37.78 -21.17 5.21
C LEU A 83 -37.36 -22.14 4.09
N ALA A 84 -38.11 -22.17 2.98
CA ALA A 84 -37.85 -23.02 1.82
C ALA A 84 -36.88 -22.42 0.78
N SER A 85 -36.41 -21.18 0.98
CA SER A 85 -35.54 -20.42 0.05
C SER A 85 -34.15 -21.04 -0.22
N GLY A 86 -33.81 -22.13 0.48
CA GLY A 86 -32.50 -22.79 0.40
C GLY A 86 -31.40 -22.12 1.24
N GLN A 87 -31.72 -21.04 1.97
CA GLN A 87 -30.79 -20.36 2.88
C GLN A 87 -30.39 -21.24 4.08
N PHE A 88 -31.27 -22.15 4.50
CA PHE A 88 -31.14 -22.97 5.70
C PHE A 88 -30.81 -24.44 5.36
N PRO A 89 -29.54 -24.88 5.50
CA PRO A 89 -29.13 -26.23 5.15
C PRO A 89 -29.90 -27.27 5.96
N GLY A 90 -30.57 -28.18 5.26
CA GLY A 90 -31.38 -29.22 5.88
C GLY A 90 -32.83 -28.85 6.17
N VAL A 91 -33.27 -27.64 5.80
CA VAL A 91 -34.68 -27.23 5.73
C VAL A 91 -35.06 -27.09 4.25
N GLY A 92 -35.72 -28.12 3.71
CA GLY A 92 -36.36 -28.04 2.40
C GLY A 92 -37.87 -27.85 2.54
N GLN A 93 -38.58 -27.72 1.42
CA GLN A 93 -40.04 -27.49 1.36
C GLN A 93 -40.84 -28.31 2.40
N LYS A 94 -40.64 -29.63 2.46
CA LYS A 94 -41.36 -30.53 3.39
C LYS A 94 -41.05 -30.32 4.87
N ILE A 95 -39.88 -29.79 5.21
CA ILE A 95 -39.51 -29.48 6.60
C ILE A 95 -40.01 -28.09 6.96
N ALA A 96 -39.92 -27.13 6.04
CA ALA A 96 -40.52 -25.80 6.19
C ALA A 96 -42.04 -25.90 6.43
N GLU A 97 -42.76 -26.71 5.64
CA GLU A 97 -44.20 -26.99 5.83
C GLU A 97 -44.50 -27.49 7.24
N ARG A 98 -43.70 -28.43 7.75
CA ARG A 98 -43.89 -28.99 9.10
C ARG A 98 -43.54 -28.02 10.22
N ILE A 99 -42.59 -27.11 10.00
CA ILE A 99 -42.27 -26.04 10.95
C ILE A 99 -43.47 -25.10 11.07
N VAL A 100 -44.02 -24.67 9.93
CA VAL A 100 -45.18 -23.77 9.90
C VAL A 100 -46.44 -24.48 10.40
N GLU A 101 -46.65 -25.77 10.12
CA GLU A 101 -47.75 -26.55 10.71
C GLU A 101 -47.66 -26.64 12.25
N ALA A 102 -46.46 -26.70 12.81
CA ALA A 102 -46.25 -26.86 14.24
C ALA A 102 -46.43 -25.57 15.03
N PHE A 103 -46.07 -24.42 14.45
CA PHE A 103 -46.02 -23.13 15.13
C PHE A 103 -46.97 -22.08 14.55
N GLY A 104 -47.54 -22.33 13.37
CA GLY A 104 -48.50 -21.46 12.70
C GLY A 104 -47.97 -20.05 12.53
N ASP A 105 -48.85 -19.07 12.79
CA ASP A 105 -48.53 -17.65 12.70
C ASP A 105 -47.52 -17.20 13.78
N ALA A 106 -47.24 -18.01 14.81
CA ALA A 106 -46.23 -17.66 15.80
C ALA A 106 -44.80 -18.10 15.40
N THR A 107 -44.61 -18.67 14.19
CA THR A 107 -43.34 -19.28 13.79
C THR A 107 -42.16 -18.31 13.86
N ALA A 108 -42.30 -17.09 13.30
CA ALA A 108 -41.22 -16.08 13.35
C ALA A 108 -40.90 -15.66 14.79
N ASP A 109 -41.93 -15.31 15.57
CA ASP A 109 -41.77 -14.86 16.96
C ASP A 109 -41.14 -15.94 17.86
N ILE A 110 -41.49 -17.21 17.65
CA ILE A 110 -40.89 -18.32 18.40
C ILE A 110 -39.41 -18.49 18.03
N LEU A 111 -39.06 -18.38 16.75
CA LEU A 111 -37.66 -18.45 16.32
C LEU A 111 -36.84 -17.25 16.79
N ASP A 112 -37.46 -16.08 16.89
CA ASP A 112 -36.82 -14.84 17.25
C ASP A 112 -36.67 -14.64 18.76
N ASN A 113 -37.72 -14.93 19.54
CA ASN A 113 -37.82 -14.55 20.95
C ASN A 113 -37.94 -15.75 21.89
N ASN A 114 -38.30 -16.94 21.39
CA ASN A 114 -38.51 -18.13 22.23
C ASN A 114 -37.87 -19.41 21.63
N PRO A 115 -36.56 -19.43 21.31
CA PRO A 115 -35.93 -20.58 20.66
C PRO A 115 -35.99 -21.87 21.48
N ASP A 116 -36.15 -21.77 22.81
CA ASP A 116 -36.34 -22.94 23.69
C ASP A 116 -37.66 -23.66 23.42
N LYS A 117 -38.74 -22.93 23.13
CA LYS A 117 -40.01 -23.53 22.71
C LYS A 117 -39.87 -24.25 21.37
N PHE A 118 -39.01 -23.75 20.49
CA PHE A 118 -38.73 -24.44 19.22
C PHE A 118 -38.00 -25.77 19.44
N ARG A 119 -37.09 -25.84 20.43
CA ARG A 119 -36.33 -27.06 20.78
C ARG A 119 -37.20 -28.16 21.37
N GLU A 120 -38.24 -27.80 22.10
CA GLU A 120 -39.14 -28.76 22.77
C GLU A 120 -40.03 -29.53 21.79
N VAL A 121 -40.35 -28.94 20.63
CA VAL A 121 -41.23 -29.56 19.64
C VAL A 121 -40.45 -30.51 18.72
N LYS A 122 -40.83 -31.79 18.76
CA LYS A 122 -40.22 -32.83 17.91
C LYS A 122 -40.80 -32.81 16.49
N ILE A 123 -40.14 -32.10 15.59
CA ILE A 123 -40.50 -32.09 14.17
C ILE A 123 -39.95 -33.34 13.46
N LYS A 124 -40.84 -34.13 12.84
CA LYS A 124 -40.48 -35.37 12.14
C LYS A 124 -39.49 -35.09 11.00
N GLY A 125 -38.34 -35.78 11.00
CA GLY A 125 -37.29 -35.60 9.98
C GLY A 125 -36.31 -34.45 10.27
N PHE A 126 -36.45 -33.78 11.42
CA PHE A 126 -35.61 -32.67 11.84
C PHE A 126 -34.96 -32.98 13.20
N PRO A 127 -33.86 -33.75 13.23
CA PRO A 127 -33.21 -34.17 14.47
C PRO A 127 -32.56 -32.99 15.20
N ALA A 128 -32.38 -33.10 16.53
CA ALA A 128 -31.86 -32.04 17.40
C ALA A 128 -30.57 -31.39 16.88
N ARG A 129 -29.65 -32.16 16.28
CA ARG A 129 -28.42 -31.62 15.67
C ARG A 129 -28.68 -30.67 14.49
N LYS A 130 -29.72 -30.93 13.68
CA LYS A 130 -30.14 -30.04 12.58
C LYS A 130 -30.94 -28.83 13.09
N VAL A 131 -31.72 -29.01 14.17
CA VAL A 131 -32.43 -27.92 14.86
C VAL A 131 -31.44 -26.88 15.36
N GLU A 132 -30.36 -27.28 16.06
CA GLU A 132 -29.36 -26.32 16.55
C GLU A 132 -28.62 -25.61 15.41
N ALA A 133 -28.23 -26.32 14.35
CA ALA A 133 -27.59 -25.71 13.18
C ALA A 133 -28.53 -24.72 12.46
N PHE A 134 -29.82 -25.01 12.43
CA PHE A 134 -30.83 -24.12 11.88
C PHE A 134 -31.06 -22.89 12.74
N LEU A 135 -31.24 -23.05 14.05
CA LEU A 135 -31.43 -21.93 14.99
C LEU A 135 -30.21 -21.00 15.00
N ALA A 136 -29.00 -21.56 15.00
CA ALA A 136 -27.77 -20.77 14.91
C ALA A 136 -27.73 -19.94 13.62
N ARG A 137 -28.11 -20.54 12.48
CA ARG A 137 -28.12 -19.86 11.19
C ARG A 137 -29.28 -18.87 11.02
N TRP A 138 -30.42 -19.13 11.66
CA TRP A 138 -31.55 -18.19 11.77
C TRP A 138 -31.12 -16.95 12.53
N GLN A 139 -30.52 -17.14 13.70
CA GLN A 139 -29.99 -16.04 14.52
C GLN A 139 -28.91 -15.27 13.77
N GLU A 140 -27.96 -15.94 13.11
CA GLU A 140 -26.94 -15.27 12.28
C GLU A 140 -27.56 -14.44 11.14
N ALA A 141 -28.53 -14.99 10.42
CA ALA A 141 -29.24 -14.29 9.35
C ALA A 141 -30.01 -13.06 9.86
N ARG A 142 -30.67 -13.18 11.03
CA ARG A 142 -31.37 -12.06 11.68
C ARG A 142 -30.40 -10.93 12.06
N HIS A 143 -29.32 -11.24 12.77
CA HIS A 143 -28.34 -10.24 13.20
C HIS A 143 -27.63 -9.60 11.99
N SER A 144 -27.37 -10.38 10.94
CA SER A 144 -26.83 -9.85 9.68
C SER A 144 -27.78 -8.85 9.05
N ARG A 145 -29.06 -9.19 8.95
CA ARG A 145 -30.10 -8.31 8.41
C ARG A 145 -30.24 -7.03 9.22
N GLU A 146 -30.34 -7.14 10.54
CA GLU A 146 -30.45 -6.00 11.45
C GLU A 146 -29.25 -5.05 11.33
N THR A 147 -28.03 -5.61 11.33
CA THR A 147 -26.80 -4.85 11.14
C THR A 147 -26.77 -4.14 9.79
N MET A 148 -27.11 -4.85 8.71
CA MET A 148 -27.10 -4.27 7.36
C MET A 148 -28.15 -3.16 7.21
N LEU A 149 -29.30 -3.28 7.88
CA LEU A 149 -30.32 -2.23 7.93
C LEU A 149 -29.86 -1.01 8.71
N PHE A 150 -29.25 -1.21 9.88
CA PHE A 150 -28.65 -0.12 10.65
C PHE A 150 -27.62 0.64 9.83
N LEU A 151 -26.67 -0.09 9.23
CA LEU A 151 -25.62 0.50 8.40
C LEU A 151 -26.22 1.24 7.19
N TYR A 152 -27.22 0.66 6.52
CA TYR A 152 -27.90 1.29 5.40
C TYR A 152 -28.62 2.59 5.81
N LYS A 153 -29.34 2.58 6.94
CA LYS A 153 -30.07 3.74 7.48
C LYS A 153 -29.12 4.91 7.80
N HIS A 154 -27.90 4.60 8.20
CA HIS A 154 -26.83 5.57 8.40
C HIS A 154 -25.99 5.82 7.14
N GLU A 155 -26.46 5.44 5.95
CA GLU A 155 -25.78 5.63 4.67
C GLU A 155 -24.36 5.02 4.62
N ILE A 156 -24.17 3.90 5.30
CA ILE A 156 -22.95 3.08 5.29
C ILE A 156 -23.22 1.87 4.41
N VAL A 157 -22.73 1.91 3.17
CA VAL A 157 -23.04 0.90 2.14
C VAL A 157 -21.79 0.30 1.52
N GLY A 158 -21.99 -0.77 0.73
CA GLY A 158 -20.95 -1.39 -0.11
C GLY A 158 -19.81 -2.04 0.67
N SER A 159 -18.57 -1.78 0.24
CA SER A 159 -17.37 -2.42 0.80
C SER A 159 -17.08 -2.03 2.26
N VAL A 160 -17.58 -0.89 2.73
CA VAL A 160 -17.44 -0.47 4.14
C VAL A 160 -18.34 -1.33 5.03
N ALA A 161 -19.62 -1.47 4.68
CA ALA A 161 -20.57 -2.29 5.44
C ALA A 161 -20.12 -3.75 5.53
N LYS A 162 -19.66 -4.33 4.40
CA LYS A 162 -19.11 -5.69 4.36
C LYS A 162 -17.91 -5.87 5.28
N ARG A 163 -17.00 -4.89 5.34
CA ARG A 163 -15.81 -4.95 6.23
C ARG A 163 -16.21 -4.89 7.70
N LEU A 164 -17.18 -4.05 8.06
CA LEU A 164 -17.69 -3.95 9.42
C LEU A 164 -18.34 -5.26 9.88
N TRP A 165 -19.18 -5.85 9.03
CA TRP A 165 -19.79 -7.15 9.29
C TRP A 165 -18.75 -8.26 9.41
N ASN A 166 -17.81 -8.36 8.48
CA ASN A 166 -16.77 -9.38 8.52
C ASN A 166 -15.87 -9.28 9.77
N LYS A 167 -15.72 -8.08 10.33
CA LYS A 167 -14.89 -7.84 11.51
C LYS A 167 -15.64 -8.10 12.83
N PHE A 168 -16.85 -7.57 12.96
CA PHE A 168 -17.57 -7.53 14.24
C PHE A 168 -18.83 -8.40 14.28
N GLY A 169 -19.31 -8.87 13.13
CA GLY A 169 -20.56 -9.63 13.02
C GLY A 169 -21.72 -8.93 13.71
N GLN A 170 -22.41 -9.66 14.57
CA GLN A 170 -23.54 -9.13 15.35
C GLN A 170 -23.19 -7.94 16.28
N ALA A 171 -21.91 -7.80 16.68
CA ALA A 171 -21.49 -6.71 17.56
C ALA A 171 -21.27 -5.38 16.81
N THR A 172 -21.45 -5.33 15.47
CA THR A 172 -21.19 -4.12 14.68
C THR A 172 -21.96 -2.90 15.18
N ILE A 173 -23.28 -3.04 15.43
CA ILE A 173 -24.11 -1.91 15.87
C ILE A 173 -23.61 -1.39 17.21
N GLU A 174 -23.51 -2.28 18.22
CA GLU A 174 -23.08 -1.93 19.58
C GLU A 174 -21.72 -1.22 19.57
N ARG A 175 -20.73 -1.77 18.87
CA ARG A 175 -19.37 -1.24 18.81
C ARG A 175 -19.34 0.17 18.19
N ILE A 176 -20.03 0.37 17.07
CA ILE A 176 -20.05 1.67 16.37
C ILE A 176 -20.78 2.72 17.20
N THR A 177 -21.86 2.36 17.88
CA THR A 177 -22.61 3.28 18.74
C THR A 177 -21.82 3.64 20.00
N GLN A 178 -21.08 2.70 20.59
CA GLN A 178 -20.26 2.96 21.78
C GLN A 178 -19.03 3.83 21.48
N ASN A 179 -18.26 3.49 20.45
CA ASN A 179 -17.09 4.28 20.05
C ASN A 179 -16.79 4.07 18.56
N PRO A 180 -17.24 4.93 17.65
CA PRO A 180 -17.00 4.79 16.22
C PRO A 180 -15.52 5.01 15.85
N TYR A 181 -14.70 5.62 16.71
CA TYR A 181 -13.30 5.88 16.42
C TYR A 181 -12.40 4.66 16.60
N MET A 182 -12.87 3.60 17.29
CA MET A 182 -12.18 2.30 17.33
C MET A 182 -11.97 1.69 15.93
N LEU A 183 -12.81 2.09 14.96
CA LEU A 183 -12.72 1.63 13.58
C LEU A 183 -11.36 1.96 12.94
N CYS A 184 -10.70 3.03 13.41
CA CYS A 184 -9.38 3.44 12.92
C CYS A 184 -8.29 2.38 13.19
N GLU A 185 -8.42 1.66 14.30
CA GLU A 185 -7.44 0.65 14.74
C GLU A 185 -7.87 -0.76 14.33
N GLU A 186 -9.17 -1.04 14.34
CA GLU A 186 -9.68 -2.41 14.21
C GLU A 186 -10.12 -2.81 12.80
N VAL A 187 -10.42 -1.85 11.92
CA VAL A 187 -10.97 -2.11 10.58
C VAL A 187 -10.06 -1.56 9.49
N TRP A 188 -9.44 -2.48 8.75
CA TRP A 188 -8.55 -2.14 7.66
C TRP A 188 -9.22 -1.23 6.62
N GLY A 189 -8.53 -0.14 6.27
CA GLY A 189 -8.95 0.83 5.25
C GLY A 189 -10.09 1.75 5.70
N ILE A 190 -10.38 1.84 6.99
CA ILE A 190 -11.16 2.92 7.60
C ILE A 190 -10.21 3.76 8.45
N GLY A 191 -9.74 4.89 7.92
CA GLY A 191 -8.97 5.87 8.69
C GLY A 191 -9.88 6.85 9.43
N PHE A 192 -9.29 7.75 10.22
CA PHE A 192 -10.02 8.75 11.02
C PHE A 192 -11.05 9.53 10.21
N LEU A 193 -10.70 10.04 9.02
CA LEU A 193 -11.63 10.82 8.20
C LEU A 193 -12.92 10.04 7.85
N LYS A 194 -12.79 8.73 7.59
CA LYS A 194 -13.95 7.87 7.30
C LYS A 194 -14.68 7.47 8.57
N ALA A 195 -13.96 7.21 9.66
CA ALA A 195 -14.55 6.98 10.98
C ALA A 195 -15.34 8.20 11.47
N ASP A 196 -14.84 9.43 11.24
CA ASP A 196 -15.51 10.68 11.59
C ASP A 196 -16.77 10.90 10.73
N GLU A 197 -16.74 10.53 9.45
CA GLU A 197 -17.95 10.52 8.60
C GLU A 197 -19.01 9.53 9.14
N ILE A 198 -18.58 8.33 9.54
CA ILE A 198 -19.45 7.31 10.15
C ILE A 198 -20.00 7.81 11.48
N ALA A 199 -19.15 8.37 12.35
CA ALA A 199 -19.50 8.93 13.65
C ALA A 199 -20.59 10.01 13.51
N GLN A 200 -20.43 10.93 12.55
CA GLN A 200 -21.43 11.96 12.25
C GLN A 200 -22.75 11.36 11.77
N LYS A 201 -22.71 10.33 10.91
CA LYS A 201 -23.90 9.64 10.40
C LYS A 201 -24.67 8.90 11.50
N VAL A 202 -23.98 8.32 12.48
CA VAL A 202 -24.61 7.65 13.63
C VAL A 202 -24.99 8.61 14.77
N GLY A 203 -24.71 9.91 14.63
CA GLY A 203 -25.07 10.94 15.60
C GLY A 203 -24.12 11.04 16.80
N PHE A 204 -22.87 10.61 16.67
CA PHE A 204 -21.87 10.68 17.73
C PHE A 204 -21.47 12.15 18.02
N PRO A 205 -21.29 12.56 19.30
CA PRO A 205 -20.99 13.96 19.64
C PRO A 205 -19.67 14.46 19.02
N LYS A 206 -19.70 15.68 18.47
CA LYS A 206 -18.52 16.30 17.81
C LYS A 206 -17.46 16.79 18.79
N ASP A 207 -17.83 16.98 20.04
CA ASP A 207 -17.01 17.42 21.16
C ASP A 207 -16.54 16.24 22.05
N SER A 208 -16.81 15.00 21.63
CA SER A 208 -16.44 13.80 22.39
C SER A 208 -14.92 13.65 22.56
N PRO A 209 -14.43 13.31 23.78
CA PRO A 209 -13.02 13.01 24.03
C PRO A 209 -12.42 11.97 23.06
N GLU A 210 -13.20 10.93 22.73
CA GLU A 210 -12.81 9.85 21.82
C GLU A 210 -12.44 10.37 20.43
N ARG A 211 -13.17 11.39 19.94
CA ARG A 211 -12.90 12.04 18.66
C ARG A 211 -11.57 12.78 18.68
N PHE A 212 -11.30 13.56 19.73
CA PHE A 212 -10.05 14.33 19.84
C PHE A 212 -8.84 13.41 20.01
N GLN A 213 -8.93 12.38 20.84
CA GLN A 213 -7.85 11.39 21.00
C GLN A 213 -7.56 10.65 19.69
N ALA A 214 -8.61 10.22 18.97
CA ALA A 214 -8.44 9.57 17.68
C ALA A 214 -7.83 10.52 16.63
N ALA A 215 -8.22 11.79 16.65
CA ALA A 215 -7.67 12.80 15.74
C ALA A 215 -6.17 13.09 16.01
N LEU A 216 -5.76 13.15 17.27
CA LEU A 216 -4.34 13.32 17.65
C LEU A 216 -3.48 12.16 17.13
N LEU A 217 -3.92 10.92 17.40
CA LEU A 217 -3.21 9.72 16.94
C LEU A 217 -3.19 9.64 15.42
N TYR A 218 -4.32 9.90 14.78
CA TYR A 218 -4.40 9.96 13.32
C TYR A 218 -3.43 10.99 12.75
N THR A 219 -3.33 12.18 13.35
CA THR A 219 -2.45 13.25 12.86
C THR A 219 -0.97 12.85 12.96
N LEU A 220 -0.56 12.16 14.04
CA LEU A 220 0.78 11.59 14.14
C LEU A 220 1.03 10.51 13.07
N GLN A 221 0.10 9.57 12.93
CA GLN A 221 0.21 8.48 11.95
C GLN A 221 0.21 8.99 10.51
N GLU A 222 -0.65 9.95 10.20
CA GLU A 222 -0.73 10.60 8.89
C GLU A 222 0.58 11.33 8.58
N ALA A 223 1.14 12.09 9.53
CA ALA A 223 2.44 12.73 9.34
C ALA A 223 3.58 11.72 9.07
N SER A 224 3.51 10.55 9.68
CA SER A 224 4.44 9.46 9.40
C SER A 224 4.25 8.84 8.01
N VAL A 225 3.01 8.60 7.58
CA VAL A 225 2.71 7.94 6.29
C VAL A 225 2.84 8.89 5.10
N SER A 226 2.42 10.14 5.25
CA SER A 226 2.36 11.12 4.17
C SER A 226 3.67 11.91 4.02
N ASP A 227 4.25 12.35 5.14
CA ASP A 227 5.43 13.24 5.14
C ASP A 227 6.73 12.51 5.54
N GLY A 228 6.62 11.29 6.08
CA GLY A 228 7.76 10.52 6.59
C GLY A 228 8.29 11.02 7.93
N HIS A 229 7.49 11.72 8.73
CA HIS A 229 7.90 12.21 10.05
C HIS A 229 7.90 11.09 11.12
N VAL A 230 8.92 11.05 11.98
CA VAL A 230 8.96 10.14 13.16
C VAL A 230 8.19 10.75 14.34
N PHE A 231 8.24 12.07 14.47
CA PHE A 231 7.51 12.85 15.47
C PHE A 231 6.94 14.14 14.88
N LEU A 232 6.10 14.82 15.64
CA LEU A 232 5.72 16.20 15.38
C LEU A 232 6.01 17.06 16.60
N PRO A 233 6.53 18.30 16.43
CA PRO A 233 6.52 19.28 17.50
C PRO A 233 5.09 19.52 18.01
N LYS A 234 4.90 19.72 19.31
CA LYS A 234 3.58 19.85 19.97
C LYS A 234 2.67 20.86 19.26
N ASN A 235 3.20 22.04 18.93
CA ASN A 235 2.44 23.08 18.23
C ASN A 235 1.97 22.63 16.83
N VAL A 236 2.82 21.94 16.07
CA VAL A 236 2.49 21.42 14.74
C VAL A 236 1.44 20.30 14.84
N LEU A 237 1.56 19.41 15.83
CA LEU A 237 0.58 18.36 16.08
C LEU A 237 -0.80 18.95 16.36
N LEU A 238 -0.89 19.91 17.30
CA LEU A 238 -2.15 20.53 17.68
C LEU A 238 -2.78 21.27 16.50
N GLU A 239 -2.00 22.07 15.77
CA GLU A 239 -2.49 22.83 14.61
C GLU A 239 -3.01 21.93 13.48
N ARG A 240 -2.30 20.83 13.18
CA ARG A 240 -2.75 19.86 12.17
C ARG A 240 -3.98 19.08 12.64
N THR A 241 -4.02 18.70 13.92
CA THR A 241 -5.18 18.00 14.51
C THR A 241 -6.43 18.87 14.42
N PHE A 242 -6.29 20.16 14.70
CA PHE A 242 -7.37 21.13 14.59
C PHE A 242 -7.92 21.23 13.16
N ARG A 243 -7.02 21.24 12.16
CA ARG A 243 -7.40 21.19 10.73
C ARG A 243 -8.11 19.90 10.37
N ASN A 244 -7.63 18.76 10.86
CA ASN A 244 -8.23 17.44 10.62
C ASN A 244 -9.64 17.32 11.24
N LEU A 245 -9.87 17.97 12.39
CA LEU A 245 -11.17 18.04 13.06
C LEU A 245 -12.17 19.02 12.39
N ARG A 246 -11.69 19.87 11.47
CA ARG A 246 -12.46 20.92 10.78
C ARG A 246 -13.11 21.93 11.73
N LEU A 247 -12.39 22.31 12.78
CA LEU A 247 -12.85 23.29 13.78
C LEU A 247 -12.47 24.73 13.36
N MET A 248 -13.20 25.74 13.86
CA MET A 248 -12.87 27.15 13.64
C MET A 248 -11.82 27.61 14.65
N GLN A 249 -10.80 28.36 14.23
CA GLN A 249 -9.60 28.66 15.04
C GLN A 249 -9.87 29.46 16.33
N ASP A 250 -11.08 30.00 16.49
CA ASP A 250 -11.57 30.81 17.59
C ASP A 250 -12.48 30.05 18.57
N ASP A 251 -12.68 28.74 18.38
CA ASP A 251 -13.43 27.89 19.32
C ASP A 251 -12.59 27.54 20.56
N GLU A 252 -12.60 28.42 21.57
CA GLU A 252 -11.89 28.23 22.84
C GLU A 252 -12.25 26.93 23.56
N GLY A 253 -13.52 26.48 23.46
CA GLY A 253 -13.98 25.24 24.08
C GLY A 253 -13.32 24.01 23.45
N ALA A 254 -13.28 23.97 22.13
CA ALA A 254 -12.62 22.88 21.40
C ALA A 254 -11.09 22.90 21.57
N ILE A 255 -10.47 24.08 21.67
CA ILE A 255 -9.03 24.21 21.96
C ILE A 255 -8.72 23.64 23.34
N ASN A 256 -9.47 24.02 24.38
CA ASN A 256 -9.27 23.50 25.73
C ASN A 256 -9.47 21.99 25.79
N THR A 257 -10.51 21.47 25.14
CA THR A 257 -10.76 20.03 25.06
C THR A 257 -9.61 19.29 24.37
N LEU A 258 -9.10 19.81 23.25
CA LEU A 258 -7.96 19.22 22.55
C LEU A 258 -6.70 19.20 23.42
N LEU A 259 -6.45 20.25 24.18
CA LEU A 259 -5.30 20.34 25.09
C LEU A 259 -5.42 19.34 26.24
N ASP A 260 -6.59 19.25 26.87
CA ASP A 260 -6.85 18.29 27.95
C ASP A 260 -6.70 16.84 27.46
N GLU A 261 -7.26 16.52 26.28
CA GLU A 261 -7.13 15.19 25.68
C GLU A 261 -5.71 14.89 25.21
N PHE A 262 -4.94 15.90 24.80
CA PHE A 262 -3.50 15.73 24.51
C PHE A 262 -2.70 15.37 25.76
N GLU A 263 -2.95 16.02 26.90
CA GLU A 263 -2.25 15.69 28.15
C GLU A 263 -2.68 14.29 28.64
N LYS A 264 -3.96 13.93 28.61
CA LYS A 264 -4.43 12.56 28.93
C LYS A 264 -3.83 11.49 28.01
N ALA A 265 -3.72 11.77 26.71
CA ALA A 265 -3.09 10.86 25.75
C ALA A 265 -1.59 10.68 26.04
N SER A 266 -0.94 11.71 26.57
CA SER A 266 0.46 11.67 26.99
C SER A 266 0.63 10.87 28.29
N GLU A 267 -0.21 11.11 29.29
CA GLU A 267 -0.19 10.41 30.59
C GLU A 267 -0.49 8.91 30.45
N SER A 268 -1.44 8.55 29.57
CA SER A 268 -1.78 7.15 29.28
C SER A 268 -0.74 6.44 28.39
N GLY A 269 0.27 7.15 27.89
CA GLY A 269 1.30 6.60 27.01
C GLY A 269 0.84 6.33 25.58
N ARG A 270 -0.35 6.81 25.17
CA ARG A 270 -0.78 6.77 23.75
C ARG A 270 0.06 7.70 22.87
N ILE A 271 0.62 8.75 23.46
CA ILE A 271 1.61 9.65 22.84
C ILE A 271 2.85 9.68 23.74
N THR A 272 4.03 9.43 23.17
CA THR A 272 5.30 9.58 23.89
C THR A 272 5.85 10.98 23.67
N ARG A 273 6.31 11.66 24.74
CA ARG A 273 6.88 13.00 24.68
C ARG A 273 8.38 12.99 25.01
N GLU A 274 9.16 13.72 24.22
CA GLU A 274 10.56 14.04 24.49
C GLU A 274 10.74 15.56 24.35
N GLY A 275 10.59 16.29 25.46
CA GLY A 275 10.44 17.75 25.43
C GLY A 275 9.14 18.16 24.72
N ASP A 276 9.26 18.97 23.67
CA ASP A 276 8.13 19.39 22.82
C ASP A 276 7.85 18.41 21.66
N ASP A 277 8.67 17.37 21.49
CA ASP A 277 8.53 16.42 20.40
C ASP A 277 7.54 15.31 20.79
N CYS A 278 6.48 15.14 20.00
CA CYS A 278 5.39 14.21 20.24
C CYS A 278 5.45 13.04 19.26
N TYR A 279 5.48 11.82 19.77
CA TYR A 279 5.68 10.61 19.01
C TYR A 279 4.48 9.68 19.10
N PHE A 280 4.24 8.95 18.01
CA PHE A 280 3.54 7.68 18.10
C PHE A 280 4.48 6.65 18.78
N PRO A 281 4.10 6.02 19.90
CA PRO A 281 5.03 5.23 20.72
C PRO A 281 5.82 4.14 19.97
N PRO A 282 5.22 3.38 19.03
CA PRO A 282 5.99 2.42 18.23
C PRO A 282 7.16 3.03 17.45
N LEU A 283 7.02 4.26 16.95
CA LEU A 283 8.09 4.96 16.22
C LEU A 283 9.17 5.51 17.16
N TYR A 284 8.78 6.04 18.33
CA TYR A 284 9.73 6.43 19.37
C TYR A 284 10.62 5.24 19.77
N ASN A 285 9.99 4.10 20.06
CA ASN A 285 10.68 2.89 20.45
C ASN A 285 11.59 2.38 19.32
N ALA A 286 11.12 2.39 18.07
CA ALA A 286 11.93 1.98 16.92
C ALA A 286 13.17 2.87 16.77
N GLU A 287 13.03 4.20 16.85
CA GLU A 287 14.16 5.12 16.76
C GLU A 287 15.17 4.89 17.91
N GLN A 288 14.68 4.67 19.13
CA GLN A 288 15.51 4.36 20.30
C GLN A 288 16.27 3.04 20.12
N ARG A 289 15.62 1.98 19.63
CA ARG A 289 16.23 0.67 19.37
C ARG A 289 17.35 0.76 18.33
N ILE A 290 17.18 1.56 17.27
CA ILE A 290 18.26 1.81 16.30
C ILE A 290 19.46 2.45 17.01
N ALA A 291 19.22 3.52 17.77
CA ALA A 291 20.28 4.26 18.45
C ALA A 291 21.06 3.35 19.43
N ASP A 292 20.35 2.57 20.23
CA ASP A 292 20.97 1.69 21.23
C ASP A 292 21.76 0.54 20.59
N ASN A 293 21.23 -0.10 19.55
CA ASN A 293 21.94 -1.17 18.84
C ASN A 293 23.23 -0.65 18.19
N ILE A 294 23.17 0.52 17.55
CA ILE A 294 24.34 1.14 16.91
C ILE A 294 25.38 1.54 17.96
N LYS A 295 24.97 2.17 19.07
CA LYS A 295 25.88 2.50 20.17
C LYS A 295 26.59 1.28 20.72
N LEU A 296 25.90 0.16 20.90
CA LEU A 296 26.51 -1.09 21.33
C LEU A 296 27.59 -1.57 20.35
N ARG A 297 27.32 -1.50 19.04
CA ARG A 297 28.29 -1.88 18.00
C ARG A 297 29.49 -0.96 17.95
N LEU A 298 29.31 0.33 18.18
CA LEU A 298 30.40 1.32 18.20
C LEU A 298 31.35 1.17 19.40
N ARG A 299 30.95 0.45 20.46
CA ARG A 299 31.84 0.17 21.62
C ARG A 299 32.90 -0.88 21.32
N TYR A 300 32.74 -1.69 20.28
CA TYR A 300 33.70 -2.74 19.95
C TYR A 300 34.93 -2.14 19.25
N ASN A 301 36.11 -2.67 19.61
CA ASN A 301 37.36 -2.31 18.98
C ASN A 301 37.40 -2.75 17.52
N GLU A 302 38.24 -2.07 16.75
CA GLU A 302 38.54 -2.44 15.36
C GLU A 302 39.14 -3.86 15.32
N LEU A 303 38.63 -4.68 14.41
CA LEU A 303 39.17 -6.00 14.15
C LEU A 303 40.48 -5.87 13.36
N SER A 304 41.39 -6.83 13.56
CA SER A 304 42.63 -6.88 12.78
C SER A 304 42.31 -6.99 11.29
N THR A 305 43.05 -6.22 10.49
CA THR A 305 42.99 -6.24 9.02
C THR A 305 44.25 -6.83 8.40
N GLU A 306 45.04 -7.55 9.20
CA GLU A 306 46.28 -8.19 8.76
C GLU A 306 46.03 -9.14 7.60
N GLY A 307 46.81 -9.01 6.52
CA GLY A 307 46.66 -9.78 5.28
C GLY A 307 45.57 -9.30 4.32
N PHE A 308 44.75 -8.31 4.66
CA PHE A 308 43.68 -7.83 3.77
C PHE A 308 44.22 -7.17 2.51
N GLU A 309 45.28 -6.36 2.62
CA GLU A 309 45.89 -5.68 1.47
C GLU A 309 46.44 -6.68 0.46
N ASP A 310 47.15 -7.71 0.93
CA ASP A 310 47.71 -8.75 0.06
C ASP A 310 46.63 -9.57 -0.63
N ALA A 311 45.60 -9.98 0.12
CA ALA A 311 44.45 -10.72 -0.43
C ALA A 311 43.67 -9.89 -1.45
N LEU A 312 43.47 -8.59 -1.19
CA LEU A 312 42.80 -7.70 -2.13
C LEU A 312 43.65 -7.46 -3.38
N ALA A 313 44.97 -7.28 -3.23
CA ALA A 313 45.90 -7.15 -4.35
C ALA A 313 45.97 -8.43 -5.21
N GLN A 314 45.76 -9.60 -4.62
CA GLN A 314 45.58 -10.83 -5.37
C GLN A 314 44.30 -10.78 -6.22
N TRP A 315 43.16 -10.41 -5.63
CA TRP A 315 41.90 -10.28 -6.37
C TRP A 315 42.00 -9.30 -7.53
N GLU A 316 42.64 -8.16 -7.32
CA GLU A 316 42.91 -7.14 -8.35
C GLU A 316 43.68 -7.71 -9.55
N ARG A 317 44.72 -8.51 -9.28
CA ARG A 317 45.49 -9.20 -10.34
C ARG A 317 44.67 -10.23 -11.09
N GLU A 318 43.90 -11.05 -10.39
CA GLU A 318 43.06 -12.10 -10.99
C GLU A 318 41.97 -11.51 -11.90
N HIS A 319 41.40 -10.37 -11.51
CA HIS A 319 40.31 -9.71 -12.24
C HIS A 319 40.79 -8.64 -13.22
N LYS A 320 42.11 -8.41 -13.31
CA LYS A 320 42.73 -7.33 -14.11
C LYS A 320 42.06 -5.98 -13.84
N PHE A 321 41.80 -5.70 -12.57
CA PHE A 321 41.05 -4.55 -12.09
C PHE A 321 41.83 -3.90 -10.93
N SER A 322 41.71 -2.59 -10.77
CA SER A 322 42.30 -1.87 -9.63
C SER A 322 41.23 -1.02 -8.96
N PHE A 323 41.07 -1.19 -7.66
CA PHE A 323 40.20 -0.36 -6.84
C PHE A 323 40.83 1.01 -6.63
N ASP A 324 40.00 2.04 -6.68
CA ASP A 324 40.40 3.37 -6.22
C ASP A 324 40.77 3.36 -4.73
N PRO A 325 41.72 4.19 -4.25
CA PRO A 325 42.08 4.24 -2.84
C PRO A 325 40.89 4.40 -1.89
N ILE A 326 39.85 5.14 -2.28
CA ILE A 326 38.64 5.31 -1.47
C ILE A 326 37.80 4.01 -1.42
N GLN A 327 37.80 3.23 -2.50
CA GLN A 327 37.13 1.93 -2.57
C GLN A 327 37.87 0.90 -1.70
N LYS A 328 39.22 0.88 -1.74
CA LYS A 328 40.04 0.04 -0.84
C LYS A 328 39.76 0.34 0.62
N ARG A 329 39.71 1.63 0.99
CA ARG A 329 39.35 2.07 2.34
C ARG A 329 37.93 1.64 2.74
N ALA A 330 36.96 1.70 1.81
CA ALA A 330 35.59 1.24 2.06
C ALA A 330 35.55 -0.26 2.37
N ILE A 331 36.29 -1.08 1.60
CA ILE A 331 36.39 -2.54 1.80
C ILE A 331 37.02 -2.85 3.16
N GLN A 332 38.13 -2.20 3.48
CA GLN A 332 38.82 -2.40 4.76
C GLN A 332 37.91 -2.04 5.95
N MET A 333 37.25 -0.88 5.88
CA MET A 333 36.33 -0.41 6.93
C MET A 333 35.14 -1.36 7.13
N ALA A 334 34.60 -1.92 6.04
CA ALA A 334 33.48 -2.86 6.09
C ALA A 334 33.80 -4.16 6.83
N LEU A 335 35.07 -4.59 6.82
CA LEU A 335 35.53 -5.81 7.47
C LEU A 335 36.15 -5.54 8.86
N SER A 336 36.66 -4.32 9.10
CA SER A 336 37.30 -3.96 10.37
C SER A 336 36.32 -3.43 11.43
N ARG A 337 35.18 -2.87 11.02
CA ARG A 337 34.18 -2.25 11.92
C ARG A 337 32.91 -3.08 12.06
N LYS A 338 32.27 -3.04 13.25
CA LYS A 338 30.98 -3.72 13.49
C LYS A 338 29.81 -3.07 12.75
N ILE A 339 29.93 -1.80 12.42
CA ILE A 339 28.99 -1.07 11.57
C ILE A 339 29.78 -0.10 10.69
N SER A 340 29.43 -0.06 9.41
CA SER A 340 30.01 0.87 8.44
C SER A 340 29.00 1.26 7.37
N ILE A 341 29.17 2.45 6.81
CA ILE A 341 28.32 2.97 5.73
C ILE A 341 29.15 3.21 4.48
N ILE A 342 28.68 2.73 3.34
CA ILE A 342 29.23 3.03 2.02
C ILE A 342 28.17 3.80 1.25
N THR A 343 28.42 5.08 0.98
CA THR A 343 27.48 5.94 0.26
C THR A 343 28.09 6.45 -1.04
N GLY A 344 27.30 6.57 -2.08
CA GLY A 344 27.76 7.12 -3.35
C GLY A 344 26.68 7.10 -4.41
N GLY A 345 26.81 7.99 -5.39
CA GLY A 345 25.89 8.08 -6.52
C GLY A 345 25.95 6.85 -7.45
N PRO A 346 25.16 6.83 -8.53
CA PRO A 346 25.22 5.77 -9.54
C PRO A 346 26.59 5.76 -10.25
N GLY A 347 27.06 4.59 -10.63
CA GLY A 347 28.32 4.46 -11.40
C GLY A 347 29.60 4.72 -10.60
N THR A 348 29.52 4.87 -9.27
CA THR A 348 30.68 5.03 -8.37
C THR A 348 31.37 3.71 -7.98
N GLY A 349 30.83 2.58 -8.46
CA GLY A 349 31.42 1.25 -8.23
C GLY A 349 30.99 0.56 -6.93
N LYS A 350 29.87 0.96 -6.30
CA LYS A 350 29.32 0.30 -5.09
C LYS A 350 29.24 -1.23 -5.24
N THR A 351 28.70 -1.72 -6.36
CA THR A 351 28.59 -3.15 -6.65
C THR A 351 29.96 -3.83 -6.76
N THR A 352 30.98 -3.14 -7.31
CA THR A 352 32.35 -3.67 -7.38
C THR A 352 32.98 -3.77 -6.00
N ILE A 353 32.72 -2.80 -5.12
CA ILE A 353 33.15 -2.85 -3.71
C ILE A 353 32.53 -4.05 -3.00
N LEU A 354 31.24 -4.31 -3.22
CA LEU A 354 30.57 -5.48 -2.64
C LEU A 354 31.26 -6.79 -3.07
N LYS A 355 31.68 -6.92 -4.33
CA LYS A 355 32.45 -8.10 -4.79
C LYS A 355 33.77 -8.25 -4.02
N GLY A 356 34.49 -7.15 -3.80
CA GLY A 356 35.73 -7.16 -3.00
C GLY A 356 35.49 -7.57 -1.54
N ILE A 357 34.45 -7.02 -0.91
CA ILE A 357 34.05 -7.38 0.46
C ILE A 357 33.72 -8.88 0.55
N LEU A 358 32.92 -9.39 -0.40
CA LEU A 358 32.50 -10.79 -0.41
C LEU A 358 33.67 -11.74 -0.65
N TYR A 359 34.58 -11.37 -1.54
CA TYR A 359 35.78 -12.16 -1.77
C TYR A 359 36.59 -12.34 -0.49
N LEU A 360 36.87 -11.25 0.24
CA LEU A 360 37.60 -11.30 1.50
C LEU A 360 36.81 -12.01 2.61
N ALA A 361 35.50 -11.78 2.72
CA ALA A 361 34.64 -12.46 3.69
C ALA A 361 34.65 -13.98 3.50
N ARG A 362 34.73 -14.48 2.24
CA ARG A 362 34.88 -15.90 1.95
C ARG A 362 36.23 -16.46 2.38
N GLN A 363 37.32 -15.70 2.22
CA GLN A 363 38.65 -16.10 2.72
C GLN A 363 38.67 -16.19 4.26
N MET A 364 37.81 -15.42 4.93
CA MET A 364 37.62 -15.45 6.38
C MET A 364 36.58 -16.50 6.84
N GLU A 365 36.03 -17.31 5.92
CA GLU A 365 34.98 -18.31 6.17
C GLU A 365 33.73 -17.72 6.84
N GLU A 366 33.37 -16.48 6.52
CA GLU A 366 32.22 -15.83 7.14
C GLU A 366 30.89 -16.25 6.53
N CYS A 367 29.89 -16.43 7.40
CA CYS A 367 28.51 -16.58 6.97
C CYS A 367 27.93 -15.20 6.61
N VAL A 368 27.78 -14.94 5.31
CA VAL A 368 27.29 -13.66 4.78
C VAL A 368 25.80 -13.72 4.48
N SER A 369 25.07 -12.67 4.86
CA SER A 369 23.68 -12.43 4.45
C SER A 369 23.58 -11.17 3.60
N LEU A 370 23.08 -11.32 2.38
CA LEU A 370 22.84 -10.22 1.44
C LEU A 370 21.36 -9.86 1.41
N THR A 371 21.05 -8.59 1.61
CA THR A 371 19.66 -8.13 1.63
C THR A 371 19.46 -6.75 1.03
N ALA A 372 18.26 -6.50 0.56
CA ALA A 372 17.83 -5.21 0.03
C ALA A 372 16.34 -4.96 0.37
N PRO A 373 15.86 -3.71 0.35
CA PRO A 373 14.47 -3.40 0.69
C PRO A 373 13.45 -3.92 -0.34
N THR A 374 13.83 -4.03 -1.62
CA THR A 374 12.92 -4.46 -2.71
C THR A 374 13.38 -5.76 -3.37
N GLY A 375 12.42 -6.50 -3.95
CA GLY A 375 12.70 -7.76 -4.66
C GLY A 375 13.68 -7.58 -5.81
N ARG A 376 13.54 -6.49 -6.56
CA ARG A 376 14.42 -6.14 -7.68
C ARG A 376 15.84 -5.82 -7.26
N ALA A 377 16.01 -4.99 -6.22
CA ALA A 377 17.33 -4.67 -5.69
C ALA A 377 18.01 -5.94 -5.16
N ALA A 378 17.27 -6.81 -4.46
CA ALA A 378 17.79 -8.09 -3.99
C ALA A 378 18.20 -9.00 -5.16
N LYS A 379 17.38 -9.13 -6.20
CA LYS A 379 17.71 -9.92 -7.39
C LYS A 379 18.98 -9.42 -8.08
N HIS A 380 19.07 -8.12 -8.35
CA HIS A 380 20.22 -7.49 -8.98
C HIS A 380 21.51 -7.64 -8.13
N MET A 381 21.39 -7.41 -6.82
CA MET A 381 22.48 -7.63 -5.87
C MET A 381 22.97 -9.08 -5.93
N GLY A 382 22.05 -10.05 -5.97
CA GLY A 382 22.39 -11.46 -6.06
C GLY A 382 23.08 -11.85 -7.36
N GLU A 383 22.57 -11.39 -8.50
CA GLU A 383 23.18 -11.61 -9.83
C GLU A 383 24.59 -11.02 -9.90
N CYS A 384 24.77 -9.80 -9.38
CA CYS A 384 26.05 -9.12 -9.41
C CYS A 384 27.06 -9.74 -8.45
N CYS A 385 26.63 -10.21 -7.28
CA CYS A 385 27.50 -10.80 -6.27
C CYS A 385 27.75 -12.31 -6.49
N GLY A 386 26.96 -12.97 -7.33
CA GLY A 386 26.99 -14.42 -7.51
C GLY A 386 26.52 -15.19 -6.26
N GLU A 387 25.69 -14.57 -5.41
CA GLU A 387 25.17 -15.15 -4.17
C GLU A 387 23.67 -14.89 -4.03
N LYS A 388 22.98 -15.71 -3.25
CA LYS A 388 21.54 -15.55 -3.05
C LYS A 388 21.25 -14.38 -2.10
N ALA A 389 20.74 -13.28 -2.65
CA ALA A 389 20.21 -12.16 -1.86
C ALA A 389 18.69 -12.26 -1.67
N ARG A 390 18.18 -11.71 -0.56
CA ARG A 390 16.75 -11.71 -0.21
C ARG A 390 16.26 -10.29 0.07
N THR A 391 14.95 -10.09 0.13
CA THR A 391 14.42 -8.84 0.66
C THR A 391 14.56 -8.82 2.18
N ILE A 392 14.62 -7.63 2.81
CA ILE A 392 14.66 -7.53 4.28
C ILE A 392 13.47 -8.28 4.90
N HIS A 393 12.26 -8.11 4.36
CA HIS A 393 11.06 -8.80 4.82
C HIS A 393 11.18 -10.34 4.76
N ARG A 394 11.77 -10.88 3.69
CA ARG A 394 12.00 -12.33 3.55
C ARG A 394 13.15 -12.82 4.44
N LEU A 395 14.17 -12.00 4.65
CA LEU A 395 15.28 -12.31 5.55
C LEU A 395 14.79 -12.38 7.00
N LEU A 396 13.88 -11.47 7.38
CA LEU A 396 13.26 -11.42 8.70
C LEU A 396 12.10 -12.42 8.89
N GLU A 397 11.80 -13.22 7.88
CA GLU A 397 10.73 -14.23 7.91
C GLU A 397 9.39 -13.58 8.35
N VAL A 398 8.88 -12.62 7.56
CA VAL A 398 7.60 -11.98 7.85
C VAL A 398 6.43 -12.96 7.74
N ASP A 399 5.59 -13.00 8.77
CA ASP A 399 4.31 -13.70 8.75
C ASP A 399 3.30 -12.88 7.91
N PRO A 400 2.70 -13.46 6.87
CA PRO A 400 1.87 -12.73 5.91
C PRO A 400 0.53 -12.26 6.47
N ILE A 401 0.05 -12.87 7.56
CA ILE A 401 -1.27 -12.60 8.14
C ILE A 401 -1.15 -11.52 9.22
N SER A 402 -0.22 -11.71 10.15
CA SER A 402 0.02 -10.84 11.29
C SER A 402 0.98 -9.69 11.00
N GLY A 403 1.79 -9.79 9.93
CA GLY A 403 2.84 -8.83 9.60
C GLY A 403 4.03 -8.84 10.57
N LYS A 404 4.08 -9.78 11.51
CA LYS A 404 5.17 -9.91 12.49
C LYS A 404 6.38 -10.58 11.85
N PHE A 405 7.57 -10.23 12.31
CA PHE A 405 8.80 -10.91 11.91
C PHE A 405 9.09 -12.08 12.84
N HIS A 406 9.42 -13.24 12.27
CA HIS A 406 9.89 -14.39 13.06
C HIS A 406 11.35 -14.27 13.49
N ARG A 407 12.15 -13.45 12.79
CA ARG A 407 13.51 -13.08 13.22
C ARG A 407 13.47 -11.75 13.95
N ASP A 408 13.95 -11.73 15.18
CA ASP A 408 13.78 -10.61 16.10
C ASP A 408 14.87 -10.58 17.19
N GLY A 409 14.57 -9.89 18.30
CA GLY A 409 15.40 -9.81 19.50
C GLY A 409 15.83 -11.18 20.05
N ASP A 410 14.96 -12.18 19.99
CA ASP A 410 15.15 -13.50 20.62
C ASP A 410 15.61 -14.54 19.60
N ASN A 411 15.06 -14.50 18.38
CA ASN A 411 15.44 -15.38 17.28
C ASN A 411 16.29 -14.63 16.24
N LYS A 412 17.61 -14.59 16.48
CA LYS A 412 18.55 -13.85 15.63
C LYS A 412 18.74 -14.46 14.23
N LEU A 413 19.25 -13.64 13.31
CA LEU A 413 19.78 -14.06 12.03
C LEU A 413 21.04 -14.93 12.21
N GLN A 414 21.20 -15.92 11.32
CA GLN A 414 22.38 -16.77 11.28
C GLN A 414 23.40 -16.20 10.29
N CYS A 415 24.10 -15.14 10.69
CA CYS A 415 25.15 -14.54 9.88
C CYS A 415 26.20 -13.83 10.75
N ASN A 416 27.43 -13.76 10.23
CA ASN A 416 28.55 -13.00 10.81
C ASN A 416 28.76 -11.67 10.08
N LEU A 417 28.28 -11.54 8.84
CA LEU A 417 28.31 -10.33 8.05
C LEU A 417 26.94 -10.11 7.38
N LEU A 418 26.31 -8.98 7.66
CA LEU A 418 25.09 -8.53 7.02
C LEU A 418 25.42 -7.36 6.08
N ILE A 419 25.09 -7.51 4.80
CA ILE A 419 25.23 -6.44 3.81
C ILE A 419 23.84 -6.03 3.35
N VAL A 420 23.52 -4.75 3.49
CA VAL A 420 22.24 -4.17 3.10
C VAL A 420 22.46 -3.16 1.98
N ASP A 421 21.99 -3.48 0.77
CA ASP A 421 22.03 -2.55 -0.36
C ASP A 421 20.74 -1.71 -0.44
N GLU A 422 20.80 -0.58 -1.14
CA GLU A 422 19.72 0.41 -1.26
C GLU A 422 19.14 0.86 0.10
N PHE A 423 20.00 1.03 1.11
CA PHE A 423 19.59 1.38 2.48
C PHE A 423 18.89 2.74 2.60
N SER A 424 18.99 3.61 1.58
CA SER A 424 18.25 4.87 1.50
C SER A 424 16.73 4.67 1.52
N MET A 425 16.24 3.49 1.09
CA MET A 425 14.82 3.16 1.09
C MET A 425 14.31 2.57 2.41
N VAL A 426 15.19 2.30 3.39
CA VAL A 426 14.83 1.65 4.65
C VAL A 426 14.32 2.70 5.64
N ASP A 427 13.09 2.51 6.13
CA ASP A 427 12.46 3.38 7.13
C ASP A 427 12.87 3.01 8.58
N THR A 428 12.47 3.86 9.53
CA THR A 428 12.79 3.68 10.96
C THR A 428 12.31 2.34 11.51
N TRP A 429 11.13 1.87 11.12
CA TRP A 429 10.58 0.63 11.67
C TRP A 429 11.36 -0.59 11.16
N LEU A 430 11.57 -0.67 9.84
CA LEU A 430 12.31 -1.76 9.22
C LEU A 430 13.79 -1.78 9.63
N ALA A 431 14.41 -0.61 9.80
CA ALA A 431 15.77 -0.50 10.31
C ALA A 431 15.87 -1.03 11.76
N ALA A 432 14.92 -0.66 12.63
CA ALA A 432 14.89 -1.16 14.00
C ALA A 432 14.76 -2.68 14.05
N SER A 433 13.79 -3.25 13.32
CA SER A 433 13.60 -4.70 13.27
C SER A 433 14.81 -5.45 12.72
N LEU A 434 15.45 -4.93 11.66
CA LEU A 434 16.64 -5.53 11.08
C LEU A 434 17.82 -5.53 12.05
N LEU A 435 18.07 -4.40 12.72
CA LEU A 435 19.16 -4.28 13.69
C LEU A 435 18.94 -5.16 14.92
N GLU A 436 17.70 -5.26 15.40
CA GLU A 436 17.32 -6.16 16.49
C GLU A 436 17.55 -7.62 16.11
N ALA A 437 17.13 -8.04 14.92
CA ALA A 437 17.32 -9.41 14.44
C ALA A 437 18.79 -9.77 14.18
N THR A 438 19.67 -8.77 14.00
CA THR A 438 21.09 -9.02 13.69
C THR A 438 21.90 -9.28 14.96
N PRO A 439 22.66 -10.40 15.06
CA PRO A 439 23.55 -10.65 16.19
C PRO A 439 24.51 -9.49 16.47
N LEU A 440 24.76 -9.15 17.74
CA LEU A 440 25.67 -8.05 18.11
C LEU A 440 27.13 -8.32 17.71
N ASN A 441 27.52 -9.59 17.64
CA ASN A 441 28.84 -10.00 17.15
C ASN A 441 28.97 -9.95 15.62
N ALA A 442 27.87 -9.87 14.86
CA ALA A 442 27.93 -9.73 13.40
C ALA A 442 28.37 -8.31 12.99
N ARG A 443 28.97 -8.19 11.80
CA ARG A 443 29.24 -6.91 11.15
C ARG A 443 28.07 -6.49 10.27
N ILE A 444 27.83 -5.19 10.16
CA ILE A 444 26.77 -4.62 9.33
C ILE A 444 27.37 -3.60 8.37
N VAL A 445 27.18 -3.83 7.08
CA VAL A 445 27.58 -2.91 6.00
C VAL A 445 26.32 -2.36 5.37
N LEU A 446 26.10 -1.06 5.55
CA LEU A 446 24.97 -0.34 4.95
C LEU A 446 25.45 0.33 3.67
N VAL A 447 24.84 -0.02 2.55
CA VAL A 447 25.16 0.52 1.23
C VAL A 447 23.94 1.27 0.71
N GLY A 448 24.14 2.49 0.21
CA GLY A 448 23.04 3.27 -0.31
C GLY A 448 23.48 4.57 -0.97
N ASP A 449 22.51 5.33 -1.45
CA ASP A 449 22.72 6.63 -2.06
C ASP A 449 21.99 7.69 -1.24
N ALA A 450 22.74 8.51 -0.51
CA ALA A 450 22.19 9.55 0.36
C ALA A 450 21.49 10.68 -0.42
N ASP A 451 21.79 10.80 -1.71
CA ASP A 451 21.28 11.84 -2.59
C ASP A 451 19.97 11.42 -3.31
N GLN A 452 19.60 10.14 -3.22
CA GLN A 452 18.30 9.63 -3.70
C GLN A 452 17.13 10.01 -2.78
N LEU A 453 15.92 9.75 -3.26
CA LEU A 453 14.71 9.87 -2.46
C LEU A 453 14.83 9.05 -1.17
N PRO A 454 14.38 9.60 -0.02
CA PRO A 454 14.35 8.86 1.23
C PRO A 454 13.30 7.73 1.18
N SER A 455 13.28 6.90 2.21
CA SER A 455 12.28 5.85 2.41
C SER A 455 10.85 6.38 2.28
N VAL A 456 9.91 5.54 1.84
CA VAL A 456 8.48 5.94 1.81
C VAL A 456 7.92 6.05 3.24
N GLY A 457 8.34 5.15 4.13
CA GLY A 457 7.97 5.19 5.54
C GLY A 457 8.66 6.29 6.33
N ALA A 458 8.40 6.32 7.64
CA ALA A 458 8.89 7.36 8.53
C ALA A 458 10.42 7.34 8.71
N GLY A 459 10.99 8.52 8.93
CA GLY A 459 12.41 8.72 9.26
C GLY A 459 13.32 8.88 8.07
N ASN A 460 14.60 9.19 8.31
CA ASN A 460 15.61 9.34 7.27
C ASN A 460 16.90 8.64 7.70
N VAL A 461 16.78 7.35 8.02
CA VAL A 461 17.78 6.58 8.76
C VAL A 461 19.17 6.74 8.16
N LEU A 462 19.37 6.46 6.86
CA LEU A 462 20.69 6.58 6.22
C LEU A 462 21.32 7.97 6.42
N ASN A 463 20.57 9.05 6.18
CA ASN A 463 21.10 10.40 6.32
C ASN A 463 21.37 10.77 7.78
N ASP A 464 20.52 10.33 8.72
CA ASP A 464 20.72 10.55 10.15
C ASP A 464 21.98 9.83 10.63
N LEU A 465 22.21 8.60 10.17
CA LEU A 465 23.45 7.86 10.47
C LEU A 465 24.68 8.54 9.86
N LEU A 466 24.60 9.04 8.63
CA LEU A 466 25.69 9.76 7.96
C LEU A 466 26.03 11.10 8.63
N ARG A 467 25.08 11.72 9.33
CA ARG A 467 25.32 12.94 10.12
C ARG A 467 26.03 12.66 11.45
N CYS A 468 26.00 11.43 11.94
CA CYS A 468 26.70 11.04 13.15
C CYS A 468 28.19 10.79 12.85
N PRO A 469 29.12 11.62 13.34
CA PRO A 469 30.55 11.51 13.01
C PRO A 469 31.22 10.26 13.61
N LYS A 470 30.58 9.63 14.61
CA LYS A 470 31.09 8.40 15.24
C LYS A 470 30.90 7.16 14.37
N ILE A 471 29.99 7.21 13.39
CA ILE A 471 29.71 6.07 12.52
C ILE A 471 30.72 6.09 11.35
N PRO A 472 31.53 5.03 11.19
CA PRO A 472 32.47 4.94 10.08
C PRO A 472 31.72 4.96 8.74
N SER A 473 31.98 5.97 7.92
CA SER A 473 31.35 6.13 6.62
C SER A 473 32.37 6.48 5.54
N THR A 474 32.14 5.94 4.33
CA THR A 474 32.93 6.24 3.14
C THR A 474 32.02 6.75 2.04
N ARG A 475 32.25 7.98 1.57
CA ARG A 475 31.53 8.57 0.44
C ARG A 475 32.34 8.44 -0.85
N LEU A 476 31.85 7.65 -1.79
CA LEU A 476 32.47 7.45 -3.11
C LEU A 476 32.24 8.68 -3.98
N GLN A 477 33.32 9.24 -4.52
CA GLN A 477 33.28 10.49 -5.32
C GLN A 477 33.55 10.26 -6.80
N HIS A 478 34.39 9.29 -7.14
CA HIS A 478 34.81 9.02 -8.51
C HIS A 478 33.74 8.20 -9.27
N ILE A 479 33.31 8.70 -10.43
CA ILE A 479 32.32 8.06 -11.30
C ILE A 479 33.04 7.30 -12.42
N PHE A 480 33.06 5.97 -12.33
CA PHE A 480 33.75 5.10 -13.30
C PHE A 480 32.95 4.85 -14.57
N ARG A 481 31.62 5.09 -14.53
CA ARG A 481 30.72 4.92 -15.68
C ARG A 481 31.02 5.87 -16.86
N GLN A 482 31.85 6.90 -16.65
CA GLN A 482 32.23 7.90 -17.65
C GLN A 482 33.14 7.36 -18.75
N ALA A 483 33.86 6.25 -18.54
CA ALA A 483 34.83 5.71 -19.51
C ALA A 483 34.21 5.27 -20.85
N GLY A 484 32.87 5.19 -20.95
CA GLY A 484 32.13 4.85 -22.17
C GLY A 484 31.37 5.99 -22.83
N GLY A 485 31.60 7.26 -22.45
CA GLY A 485 30.92 8.42 -23.07
C GLY A 485 29.50 8.72 -22.55
N ASN A 486 29.08 8.06 -21.47
CA ASN A 486 27.78 8.28 -20.84
C ASN A 486 27.76 9.53 -19.94
N ASP A 487 27.03 10.56 -20.35
CA ASP A 487 26.93 11.86 -19.68
C ASP A 487 25.84 11.93 -18.58
N ILE A 488 25.05 10.87 -18.38
CA ILE A 488 23.94 10.83 -17.41
C ILE A 488 24.47 11.04 -15.99
N ALA A 489 25.53 10.33 -15.60
CA ALA A 489 26.04 10.37 -14.24
C ALA A 489 26.67 11.74 -13.88
N ASP A 490 27.37 12.37 -14.83
CA ASP A 490 27.92 13.72 -14.67
C ASP A 490 26.79 14.76 -14.51
N LYS A 491 25.78 14.71 -15.39
CA LYS A 491 24.64 15.62 -15.34
C LYS A 491 23.79 15.42 -14.09
N ALA A 492 23.58 14.18 -13.67
CA ALA A 492 22.90 13.87 -12.40
C ALA A 492 23.68 14.46 -11.21
N SER A 493 25.01 14.36 -11.20
CA SER A 493 25.85 14.96 -10.16
C SER A 493 25.70 16.49 -10.10
N LYS A 494 25.75 17.17 -11.26
CA LYS A 494 25.50 18.62 -11.35
C LYS A 494 24.11 18.99 -10.82
N ILE A 495 23.07 18.26 -11.23
CA ILE A 495 21.70 18.46 -10.77
C ILE A 495 21.62 18.30 -9.24
N ASN A 496 22.28 17.29 -8.67
CA ASN A 496 22.31 17.09 -7.23
C ASN A 496 23.00 18.22 -6.46
N GLN A 497 23.97 18.89 -7.08
CA GLN A 497 24.60 20.10 -6.56
C GLN A 497 23.72 21.35 -6.73
N GLY A 498 22.55 21.23 -7.36
CA GLY A 498 21.66 22.35 -7.69
C GLY A 498 22.11 23.14 -8.93
N ILE A 499 23.06 22.59 -9.69
CA ILE A 499 23.60 23.20 -10.90
C ILE A 499 22.86 22.60 -12.10
N SER A 500 22.29 23.46 -12.94
CA SER A 500 21.70 23.01 -14.20
C SER A 500 22.84 22.68 -15.19
N PRO A 501 22.89 21.46 -15.76
CA PRO A 501 23.97 21.09 -16.67
C PRO A 501 23.87 21.89 -17.97
N SER A 502 25.02 22.35 -18.50
CA SER A 502 25.12 23.03 -19.79
C SER A 502 26.18 22.35 -20.67
N PRO A 503 25.87 22.01 -21.95
CA PRO A 503 24.51 21.99 -22.52
C PRO A 503 23.62 20.99 -21.78
N ILE A 504 22.31 21.26 -21.75
CA ILE A 504 21.34 20.38 -21.07
C ILE A 504 21.26 19.04 -21.81
N GLU A 505 21.33 19.07 -23.14
CA GLU A 505 21.42 17.89 -24.00
C GLU A 505 22.86 17.37 -24.15
N GLY A 506 23.03 16.08 -24.41
CA GLY A 506 24.32 15.43 -24.65
C GLY A 506 24.14 14.00 -25.14
N THR A 507 25.16 13.15 -25.01
CA THR A 507 25.22 11.84 -25.68
C THR A 507 24.08 10.91 -25.27
N ASN A 508 23.81 10.81 -23.97
CA ASN A 508 22.84 9.89 -23.38
C ASN A 508 21.70 10.60 -22.66
N PHE A 509 21.86 11.91 -22.43
CA PHE A 509 20.87 12.77 -21.80
C PHE A 509 20.20 13.70 -22.83
N HIS A 510 18.91 13.52 -23.05
CA HIS A 510 18.12 14.27 -24.04
C HIS A 510 17.10 15.15 -23.34
N PHE A 511 16.97 16.41 -23.76
CA PHE A 511 16.02 17.35 -23.17
C PHE A 511 15.00 17.81 -24.22
N LEU A 512 13.73 17.62 -23.92
CA LEU A 512 12.62 17.82 -24.84
C LEU A 512 11.59 18.75 -24.20
N PRO A 513 11.62 20.06 -24.49
CA PRO A 513 10.60 20.97 -24.00
C PRO A 513 9.26 20.71 -24.70
N TYR A 514 8.16 21.02 -24.01
CA TYR A 514 6.81 21.03 -24.57
C TYR A 514 6.00 22.18 -23.96
N GLU A 515 4.91 22.59 -24.61
CA GLU A 515 4.04 23.68 -24.15
C GLU A 515 2.66 23.19 -23.69
N SER A 516 2.20 22.02 -24.14
CA SER A 516 0.91 21.45 -23.76
C SER A 516 0.96 19.95 -23.45
N ALA A 517 -0.02 19.45 -22.71
CA ALA A 517 -0.12 18.01 -22.40
C ALA A 517 -0.34 17.14 -23.64
N ASP A 518 -1.05 17.65 -24.66
CA ASP A 518 -1.26 16.93 -25.91
C ASP A 518 0.05 16.87 -26.73
N GLU A 519 0.80 17.97 -26.80
CA GLU A 519 2.12 17.98 -27.42
C GLU A 519 3.08 17.01 -26.71
N ALA A 520 3.06 16.97 -25.37
CA ALA A 520 3.86 16.01 -24.62
C ALA A 520 3.51 14.56 -25.00
N LYS A 521 2.22 14.22 -25.12
CA LYS A 521 1.77 12.90 -25.57
C LYS A 521 2.23 12.59 -27.00
N ASP A 522 2.18 13.57 -27.91
CA ASP A 522 2.68 13.41 -29.28
C ASP A 522 4.18 13.16 -29.32
N ILE A 523 4.97 13.86 -28.49
CA ILE A 523 6.40 13.62 -28.34
C ILE A 523 6.64 12.21 -27.81
N ILE A 524 5.92 11.79 -26.76
CA ILE A 524 6.02 10.43 -26.21
C ILE A 524 5.70 9.39 -27.29
N ALA A 525 4.65 9.58 -28.09
CA ALA A 525 4.29 8.67 -29.17
C ALA A 525 5.42 8.50 -30.19
N ARG A 526 6.01 9.61 -30.65
CA ARG A 526 7.14 9.58 -31.60
C ARG A 526 8.38 8.92 -31.00
N LEU A 527 8.69 9.18 -29.74
CA LEU A 527 9.82 8.57 -29.04
C LEU A 527 9.65 7.05 -28.90
N VAL A 528 8.49 6.63 -28.42
CA VAL A 528 8.23 5.22 -28.13
C VAL A 528 8.12 4.39 -29.41
N THR A 529 7.54 4.94 -30.48
CA THR A 529 7.39 4.22 -31.76
C THR A 529 8.68 4.16 -32.58
N ARG A 530 9.50 5.22 -32.54
CA ARG A 530 10.67 5.36 -33.42
C ARG A 530 11.93 5.87 -32.71
N GLY A 531 11.82 6.96 -31.96
CA GLY A 531 12.99 7.69 -31.44
C GLY A 531 13.92 6.89 -30.53
N ILE A 532 13.39 5.98 -29.69
CA ILE A 532 14.21 5.11 -28.83
C ILE A 532 15.03 4.13 -29.69
N LYS A 533 14.39 3.46 -30.64
CA LYS A 533 15.03 2.45 -31.51
C LYS A 533 16.13 3.02 -32.39
N GLU A 534 16.05 4.31 -32.74
CA GLU A 534 17.11 5.00 -33.50
C GLU A 534 18.38 5.25 -32.68
N LYS A 535 18.30 5.22 -31.34
CA LYS A 535 19.43 5.48 -30.43
C LYS A 535 19.94 4.21 -29.77
N ILE A 536 19.06 3.27 -29.44
CA ILE A 536 19.38 2.03 -28.74
C ILE A 536 18.48 0.89 -29.21
N ASP A 537 19.08 -0.25 -29.53
CA ASP A 537 18.38 -1.45 -29.98
C ASP A 537 17.86 -2.25 -28.79
N ILE A 538 16.66 -1.91 -28.32
CA ILE A 538 15.94 -2.58 -27.23
C ILE A 538 14.49 -2.84 -27.64
N ASP A 539 13.85 -3.80 -26.98
CA ASP A 539 12.40 -3.88 -27.00
C ASP A 539 11.81 -2.64 -26.30
N THR A 540 10.80 -2.01 -26.91
CA THR A 540 10.12 -0.86 -26.31
C THR A 540 9.40 -1.22 -25.02
N GLN A 541 9.19 -2.51 -24.71
CA GLN A 541 8.71 -2.93 -23.40
C GLN A 541 9.75 -2.79 -22.28
N GLU A 542 11.04 -2.72 -22.60
CA GLU A 542 12.13 -2.55 -21.62
C GLU A 542 12.33 -1.08 -21.20
N MET A 543 11.72 -0.13 -21.91
CA MET A 543 11.71 1.27 -21.51
C MET A 543 10.78 1.50 -20.31
N GLN A 544 11.02 2.60 -19.60
CA GLN A 544 10.14 3.02 -18.52
C GLN A 544 9.81 4.51 -18.63
N LEU A 545 8.52 4.84 -18.62
CA LEU A 545 8.07 6.20 -18.38
C LEU A 545 7.92 6.45 -16.88
N LEU A 546 8.49 7.55 -16.40
CA LEU A 546 8.43 8.02 -15.02
C LEU A 546 7.74 9.38 -14.94
N THR A 547 6.78 9.50 -14.03
CA THR A 547 6.12 10.77 -13.72
C THR A 547 5.98 10.95 -12.20
N PRO A 548 6.09 12.16 -11.65
CA PRO A 548 5.88 12.42 -10.23
C PRO A 548 4.48 12.05 -9.73
N MET A 549 3.43 12.36 -10.50
CA MET A 549 2.04 12.34 -10.02
C MET A 549 1.21 11.19 -10.58
N ARG A 550 0.24 10.72 -9.77
CA ARG A 550 -0.73 9.68 -10.19
C ARG A 550 -1.88 10.24 -11.03
N LYS A 551 -2.40 11.40 -10.64
CA LYS A 551 -3.53 12.10 -11.27
C LYS A 551 -3.03 13.27 -12.14
N GLY A 552 -3.90 13.78 -13.00
CA GLY A 552 -3.61 14.89 -13.91
C GLY A 552 -3.40 14.42 -15.35
N PRO A 553 -3.33 15.36 -16.31
CA PRO A 553 -3.29 15.05 -17.74
C PRO A 553 -2.02 14.29 -18.17
N LEU A 554 -0.93 14.43 -17.40
CA LEU A 554 0.34 13.71 -17.53
C LEU A 554 0.66 12.87 -16.27
N GLY A 555 -0.39 12.46 -15.57
CA GLY A 555 -0.31 11.52 -14.45
C GLY A 555 -0.33 10.07 -14.92
N ILE A 556 0.03 9.16 -14.01
CA ILE A 556 0.12 7.71 -14.30
C ILE A 556 -1.15 7.13 -14.91
N TYR A 557 -2.33 7.50 -14.40
CA TYR A 557 -3.58 6.90 -14.90
C TYR A 557 -3.82 7.23 -16.37
N GLU A 558 -3.62 8.48 -16.76
CA GLU A 558 -3.76 8.93 -18.15
C GLU A 558 -2.65 8.36 -19.04
N LEU A 559 -1.39 8.44 -18.59
CA LEU A 559 -0.24 7.99 -19.36
C LEU A 559 -0.22 6.46 -19.56
N ASN A 560 -0.67 5.68 -18.59
CA ASN A 560 -0.78 4.23 -18.76
C ASN A 560 -1.85 3.85 -19.80
N ASN A 561 -3.02 4.49 -19.77
CA ASN A 561 -4.05 4.23 -20.77
C ASN A 561 -3.55 4.61 -22.17
N PHE A 562 -2.93 5.79 -22.29
CA PHE A 562 -2.34 6.25 -23.54
C PHE A 562 -1.25 5.30 -24.07
N LEU A 563 -0.35 4.84 -23.19
CA LEU A 563 0.71 3.89 -23.58
C LEU A 563 0.17 2.50 -23.86
N GLN A 564 -0.89 2.04 -23.19
CA GLN A 564 -1.57 0.78 -23.48
C GLN A 564 -2.14 0.80 -24.91
N ASP A 565 -2.80 1.90 -25.29
CA ASP A 565 -3.32 2.08 -26.65
C ASP A 565 -2.21 2.03 -27.71
N LEU A 566 -1.07 2.64 -27.41
CA LEU A 566 0.07 2.77 -28.34
C LEU A 566 0.90 1.50 -28.45
N LEU A 567 1.19 0.85 -27.32
CA LEU A 567 2.13 -0.29 -27.23
C LEU A 567 1.45 -1.65 -27.31
N ASN A 568 0.14 -1.72 -27.08
CA ASN A 568 -0.65 -2.95 -27.19
C ASN A 568 -1.93 -2.77 -28.04
N PRO A 569 -1.81 -2.26 -29.29
CA PRO A 569 -2.97 -1.98 -30.13
C PRO A 569 -3.68 -3.24 -30.61
N GLY A 570 -5.00 -3.14 -30.82
CA GLY A 570 -5.78 -4.16 -31.54
C GLY A 570 -6.17 -5.42 -30.76
N LYS A 571 -5.89 -5.49 -29.45
CA LYS A 571 -6.30 -6.62 -28.61
C LYS A 571 -7.63 -6.36 -27.90
N GLU A 572 -8.40 -7.43 -27.70
CA GLU A 572 -9.69 -7.40 -27.00
C GLU A 572 -9.49 -6.95 -25.55
N ARG A 573 -10.22 -5.90 -25.16
CA ARG A 573 -10.19 -5.34 -23.80
C ARG A 573 -11.30 -5.94 -22.96
N ILE A 574 -10.92 -6.54 -21.84
CA ILE A 574 -11.87 -7.08 -20.87
C ILE A 574 -11.98 -6.10 -19.72
N LYS A 575 -13.19 -5.56 -19.53
CA LYS A 575 -13.52 -4.66 -18.43
C LYS A 575 -13.84 -5.46 -17.16
N ILE A 576 -13.03 -5.22 -16.15
CA ILE A 576 -13.17 -5.74 -14.79
C ILE A 576 -13.32 -4.53 -13.85
N ALA A 577 -13.86 -4.72 -12.64
CA ALA A 577 -14.02 -3.64 -11.67
C ALA A 577 -12.70 -2.89 -11.39
N SER A 578 -11.55 -3.57 -11.47
CA SER A 578 -10.21 -3.01 -11.25
C SER A 578 -9.63 -2.25 -12.45
N GLY A 579 -10.14 -2.43 -13.67
CA GLY A 579 -9.55 -1.81 -14.86
C GLY A 579 -9.95 -2.47 -16.18
N ASN A 580 -9.35 -1.97 -17.27
CA ASN A 580 -9.47 -2.53 -18.61
C ASN A 580 -8.17 -3.25 -18.96
N TRP A 581 -8.26 -4.56 -19.17
CA TRP A 581 -7.09 -5.43 -19.32
C TRP A 581 -7.09 -6.11 -20.69
N SER A 582 -5.89 -6.32 -21.23
CA SER A 582 -5.63 -7.01 -22.49
C SER A 582 -4.45 -7.97 -22.34
N THR A 583 -4.43 -9.04 -23.14
CA THR A 583 -3.25 -9.91 -23.22
C THR A 583 -2.04 -9.13 -23.74
N GLY A 584 -0.86 -9.36 -23.19
CA GLY A 584 0.36 -8.59 -23.46
C GLY A 584 0.47 -7.26 -22.71
N ASP A 585 -0.51 -6.90 -21.87
CA ASP A 585 -0.36 -5.71 -21.03
C ASP A 585 0.75 -5.89 -20.01
N ARG A 586 1.57 -4.84 -19.86
CA ARG A 586 2.58 -4.79 -18.81
C ARG A 586 1.92 -4.32 -17.52
N VAL A 587 1.98 -5.14 -16.48
CA VAL A 587 1.32 -4.90 -15.19
C VAL A 587 2.30 -4.95 -14.03
N MET A 588 1.98 -4.26 -12.94
CA MET A 588 2.74 -4.22 -11.71
C MET A 588 1.86 -4.66 -10.55
N GLN A 589 2.38 -5.57 -9.73
CA GLN A 589 1.79 -5.94 -8.45
C GLN A 589 1.94 -4.78 -7.46
N ILE A 590 0.87 -4.39 -6.77
CA ILE A 590 0.90 -3.25 -5.82
C ILE A 590 0.90 -3.65 -4.35
N ARG A 591 0.71 -4.93 -4.05
CA ARG A 591 0.70 -5.49 -2.69
C ARG A 591 1.46 -6.80 -2.65
N ASN A 592 2.15 -7.10 -1.56
CA ASN A 592 2.76 -8.43 -1.40
C ASN A 592 1.64 -9.47 -1.25
N ASN A 593 1.68 -10.50 -2.11
CA ASN A 593 0.86 -11.70 -2.02
C ASN A 593 1.80 -12.88 -1.80
N TYR A 594 1.92 -13.28 -0.54
CA TYR A 594 2.91 -14.27 -0.11
C TYR A 594 2.55 -15.68 -0.54
N ASP A 595 1.25 -16.00 -0.63
CA ASP A 595 0.76 -17.30 -1.11
C ASP A 595 1.18 -17.53 -2.58
N LYS A 596 1.06 -16.50 -3.40
CA LYS A 596 1.48 -16.51 -4.81
C LYS A 596 2.95 -16.13 -5.00
N ASN A 597 3.63 -15.78 -3.91
CA ASN A 597 5.03 -15.36 -3.87
C ASN A 597 5.34 -14.18 -4.83
N VAL A 598 4.42 -13.22 -4.97
CA VAL A 598 4.61 -11.99 -5.78
C VAL A 598 4.60 -10.76 -4.86
N PHE A 599 5.43 -9.78 -5.16
CA PHE A 599 5.71 -8.65 -4.26
C PHE A 599 5.35 -7.32 -4.92
N ASN A 600 5.05 -6.33 -4.07
CA ASN A 600 4.81 -4.97 -4.51
C ASN A 600 6.01 -4.44 -5.32
N GLY A 601 5.74 -4.00 -6.55
CA GLY A 601 6.74 -3.55 -7.51
C GLY A 601 7.20 -4.61 -8.51
N ASP A 602 6.81 -5.88 -8.34
CA ASP A 602 7.05 -6.90 -9.36
C ASP A 602 6.26 -6.54 -10.61
N VAL A 603 6.92 -6.60 -11.77
CA VAL A 603 6.29 -6.32 -13.06
C VAL A 603 6.23 -7.61 -13.85
N GLY A 604 5.08 -7.84 -14.47
CA GLY A 604 4.84 -8.98 -15.34
C GLY A 604 4.09 -8.55 -16.59
N ILE A 605 3.82 -9.52 -17.44
CA ILE A 605 3.06 -9.35 -18.67
C ILE A 605 1.82 -10.25 -18.57
N ILE A 606 0.64 -9.72 -18.88
CA ILE A 606 -0.58 -10.53 -18.93
C ILE A 606 -0.41 -11.55 -20.05
N TYR A 607 -0.29 -12.83 -19.70
CA TYR A 607 -0.17 -13.92 -20.66
C TYR A 607 -1.53 -14.30 -21.24
N LYS A 608 -2.56 -14.36 -20.39
CA LYS A 608 -3.91 -14.82 -20.77
C LYS A 608 -4.99 -14.16 -19.91
N ILE A 609 -6.17 -13.96 -20.49
CA ILE A 609 -7.39 -13.60 -19.76
C ILE A 609 -8.50 -14.60 -20.14
N GLY A 610 -9.14 -15.21 -19.15
CA GLY A 610 -10.26 -16.14 -19.35
C GLY A 610 -11.53 -15.39 -19.78
N LYS A 611 -12.13 -15.79 -20.91
CA LYS A 611 -13.31 -15.09 -21.47
C LYS A 611 -14.55 -15.17 -20.57
N ASP A 612 -14.82 -16.32 -19.99
CA ASP A 612 -16.00 -16.53 -19.12
C ASP A 612 -15.69 -16.26 -17.64
N THR A 613 -14.52 -16.67 -17.17
CA THR A 613 -14.11 -16.54 -15.77
C THR A 613 -13.57 -15.16 -15.41
N LYS A 614 -13.14 -14.37 -16.41
CA LYS A 614 -12.41 -13.10 -16.25
C LYS A 614 -11.11 -13.22 -15.43
N LYS A 615 -10.61 -14.44 -15.27
CA LYS A 615 -9.36 -14.74 -14.59
C LYS A 615 -8.16 -14.22 -15.39
N ILE A 616 -7.23 -13.52 -14.74
CA ILE A 616 -6.02 -12.97 -15.37
C ILE A 616 -4.82 -13.84 -15.02
N THR A 617 -4.10 -14.33 -16.02
CA THR A 617 -2.82 -15.02 -15.83
C THR A 617 -1.69 -14.08 -16.23
N VAL A 618 -0.82 -13.76 -15.28
CA VAL A 618 0.35 -12.88 -15.46
C VAL A 618 1.61 -13.72 -15.47
N PHE A 619 2.47 -13.51 -16.46
CA PHE A 619 3.82 -14.05 -16.50
C PHE A 619 4.77 -13.03 -15.85
N TYR A 620 5.34 -13.41 -14.71
CA TYR A 620 6.47 -12.75 -14.07
C TYR A 620 7.75 -13.50 -14.46
N ASP A 621 8.89 -12.81 -14.52
CA ASP A 621 10.23 -13.32 -14.87
C ASP A 621 10.38 -14.84 -15.12
N ASP A 622 10.16 -15.67 -14.10
CA ASP A 622 10.34 -17.12 -14.11
C ASP A 622 9.06 -17.95 -13.84
N LYS A 623 7.88 -17.31 -13.71
CA LYS A 623 6.65 -18.00 -13.30
C LYS A 623 5.36 -17.36 -13.82
N THR A 624 4.33 -18.17 -13.95
CA THR A 624 2.95 -17.70 -14.19
C THR A 624 2.15 -17.66 -12.90
N VAL A 625 1.41 -16.59 -12.69
CA VAL A 625 0.54 -16.40 -11.53
C VAL A 625 -0.86 -16.04 -11.99
N ASP A 626 -1.83 -16.72 -11.39
CA ASP A 626 -3.24 -16.60 -11.69
C ASP A 626 -3.93 -15.66 -10.68
N TYR A 627 -4.75 -14.74 -11.19
CA TYR A 627 -5.54 -13.79 -10.41
C TYR A 627 -7.01 -13.97 -10.71
N GLU A 628 -7.79 -14.27 -9.67
CA GLU A 628 -9.24 -14.25 -9.73
C GLU A 628 -9.76 -12.80 -9.88
N PRO A 629 -10.99 -12.58 -10.36
CA PRO A 629 -11.50 -11.23 -10.67
C PRO A 629 -11.50 -10.25 -9.50
N ASP A 630 -11.61 -10.74 -8.27
CA ASP A 630 -11.55 -9.98 -7.03
C ASP A 630 -10.11 -9.63 -6.58
N GLU A 631 -9.12 -10.42 -7.00
CA GLU A 631 -7.69 -10.16 -6.75
C GLU A 631 -7.06 -9.25 -7.82
N ALA A 632 -7.77 -8.98 -8.91
CA ALA A 632 -7.29 -8.13 -10.00
C ALA A 632 -7.12 -6.65 -9.59
N ASP A 633 -7.55 -6.26 -8.40
CA ASP A 633 -7.28 -4.94 -7.80
C ASP A 633 -5.84 -4.82 -7.23
N GLU A 634 -5.15 -5.96 -7.08
CA GLU A 634 -3.72 -5.99 -6.73
C GLU A 634 -2.80 -5.65 -7.91
N LEU A 635 -3.36 -5.50 -9.12
CA LEU A 635 -2.63 -5.19 -10.35
C LEU A 635 -2.91 -3.77 -10.84
N ILE A 636 -1.89 -3.11 -11.37
CA ILE A 636 -2.01 -1.87 -12.14
C ILE A 636 -1.22 -1.97 -13.44
N LEU A 637 -1.57 -1.18 -14.46
CA LEU A 637 -0.71 -1.01 -15.64
C LEU A 637 0.66 -0.42 -15.25
N ALA A 638 1.70 -0.86 -15.95
CA ALA A 638 3.10 -0.58 -15.60
C ALA A 638 3.94 0.07 -16.72
N TYR A 639 3.29 0.54 -17.80
CA TYR A 639 3.97 1.28 -18.86
C TYR A 639 4.58 2.60 -18.33
N ALA A 640 3.84 3.27 -17.45
CA ALA A 640 4.26 4.41 -16.66
C ALA A 640 4.16 4.10 -15.17
N CYS A 641 5.13 4.57 -14.38
CA CYS A 641 5.10 4.44 -12.93
C CYS A 641 5.59 5.71 -12.22
N THR A 642 5.38 5.79 -10.90
CA THR A 642 5.92 6.92 -10.13
C THR A 642 7.41 6.75 -9.97
N ILE A 643 8.14 7.87 -9.85
CA ILE A 643 9.57 7.84 -9.56
C ILE A 643 9.86 7.06 -8.26
N HIS A 644 9.02 7.21 -7.23
CA HIS A 644 9.10 6.41 -5.99
C HIS A 644 9.03 4.89 -6.25
N LYS A 645 8.10 4.44 -7.10
CA LYS A 645 7.97 3.01 -7.44
C LYS A 645 9.10 2.48 -8.32
N SER A 646 9.90 3.37 -8.92
CA SER A 646 11.07 2.99 -9.73
C SER A 646 12.35 2.82 -8.91
N GLN A 647 12.36 3.16 -7.61
CA GLN A 647 13.52 3.00 -6.75
C GLN A 647 14.01 1.54 -6.72
N GLY A 648 15.33 1.34 -6.74
CA GLY A 648 15.95 0.02 -6.85
C GLY A 648 15.77 -0.69 -8.21
N SER A 649 15.12 -0.05 -9.19
CA SER A 649 15.06 -0.53 -10.58
C SER A 649 15.98 0.29 -11.46
N GLU A 650 16.48 -0.30 -12.55
CA GLU A 650 17.24 0.40 -13.57
C GLU A 650 16.78 -0.08 -14.96
N TYR A 651 16.68 0.83 -15.92
CA TYR A 651 16.13 0.57 -17.26
C TYR A 651 17.10 1.05 -18.35
N PRO A 652 17.18 0.36 -19.50
CA PRO A 652 18.03 0.79 -20.61
C PRO A 652 17.61 2.17 -21.15
N ALA A 653 16.31 2.45 -21.20
CA ALA A 653 15.72 3.71 -21.66
C ALA A 653 14.69 4.24 -20.64
N VAL A 654 14.82 5.52 -20.26
CA VAL A 654 13.88 6.18 -19.33
C VAL A 654 13.34 7.47 -19.92
N ILE A 655 12.02 7.64 -19.92
CA ILE A 655 11.34 8.89 -20.25
C ILE A 655 10.86 9.51 -18.94
N ILE A 656 11.23 10.76 -18.64
CA ILE A 656 10.81 11.48 -17.44
C ILE A 656 9.91 12.63 -17.86
N VAL A 657 8.70 12.69 -17.32
CA VAL A 657 7.73 13.75 -17.62
C VAL A 657 7.63 14.72 -16.44
N LEU A 658 7.99 15.98 -16.67
CA LEU A 658 8.00 17.06 -15.70
C LEU A 658 7.01 18.15 -16.11
N ASP A 659 5.85 18.17 -15.46
CA ASP A 659 4.80 19.14 -15.73
C ASP A 659 4.72 20.21 -14.63
N SER A 660 4.28 21.42 -14.99
CA SER A 660 4.07 22.52 -14.04
C SER A 660 3.00 22.19 -12.99
N SER A 661 2.02 21.34 -13.30
CA SER A 661 1.03 20.84 -12.33
C SER A 661 1.67 19.97 -11.25
N HIS A 662 2.90 19.47 -11.45
CA HIS A 662 3.64 18.66 -10.49
C HIS A 662 4.43 19.51 -9.46
N SER A 663 4.27 20.83 -9.45
CA SER A 663 5.09 21.79 -8.69
C SER A 663 5.38 21.43 -7.23
N ILE A 664 4.45 20.79 -6.52
CA ILE A 664 4.63 20.34 -5.13
C ILE A 664 5.71 19.26 -5.02
N MET A 665 5.78 18.35 -5.99
CA MET A 665 6.73 17.23 -6.02
C MET A 665 8.03 17.55 -6.76
N LEU A 666 8.09 18.63 -7.54
CA LEU A 666 9.29 19.04 -8.29
C LEU A 666 10.44 19.41 -7.34
N GLN A 667 11.21 18.39 -6.94
CA GLN A 667 12.33 18.45 -6.01
C GLN A 667 13.59 17.87 -6.63
N ARG A 668 14.75 18.30 -6.14
CA ARG A 668 16.06 17.93 -6.67
C ARG A 668 16.33 16.43 -6.56
N ASN A 669 16.11 15.85 -5.38
CA ASN A 669 16.29 14.41 -5.10
C ASN A 669 15.33 13.53 -5.93
N LEU A 670 14.10 13.99 -6.20
CA LEU A 670 13.13 13.30 -7.06
C LEU A 670 13.67 13.19 -8.48
N ILE A 671 14.10 14.30 -9.07
CA ILE A 671 14.67 14.30 -10.44
C ILE A 671 15.98 13.51 -10.49
N TYR A 672 16.87 13.70 -9.51
CA TYR A 672 18.09 12.92 -9.40
C TYR A 672 17.76 11.42 -9.43
N THR A 673 16.86 10.97 -8.55
CA THR A 673 16.45 9.57 -8.47
C THR A 673 15.91 9.07 -9.81
N ALA A 674 15.06 9.84 -10.49
CA ALA A 674 14.51 9.47 -11.80
C ALA A 674 15.59 9.33 -12.87
N ILE A 675 16.53 10.28 -12.96
CA ILE A 675 17.63 10.26 -13.94
C ILE A 675 18.54 9.06 -13.70
N THR A 676 18.85 8.77 -12.43
CA THR A 676 19.72 7.64 -12.07
C THR A 676 19.13 6.27 -12.37
N ARG A 677 17.83 6.17 -12.71
CA ARG A 677 17.22 4.91 -13.17
C ARG A 677 17.65 4.53 -14.58
N ALA A 678 18.18 5.47 -15.37
CA ALA A 678 18.57 5.22 -16.74
C ALA A 678 19.97 4.59 -16.85
N LYS A 679 20.07 3.44 -17.51
CA LYS A 679 21.35 2.80 -17.82
C LYS A 679 21.96 3.27 -19.13
N GLY A 680 21.13 3.42 -20.16
CA GLY A 680 21.53 3.77 -21.52
C GLY A 680 21.18 5.21 -21.85
N HIS A 681 19.90 5.53 -21.96
CA HIS A 681 19.43 6.86 -22.35
C HIS A 681 18.32 7.38 -21.44
N VAL A 682 18.31 8.70 -21.23
CA VAL A 682 17.25 9.41 -20.52
C VAL A 682 16.70 10.55 -21.37
N TRP A 683 15.38 10.64 -21.47
CA TRP A 683 14.67 11.75 -22.12
C TRP A 683 13.89 12.52 -21.07
N ILE A 684 14.23 13.80 -20.88
CA ILE A 684 13.52 14.70 -19.98
C ILE A 684 12.51 15.50 -20.79
N LEU A 685 11.23 15.16 -20.68
CA LEU A 685 10.15 15.95 -21.22
C LEU A 685 9.74 16.96 -20.15
N SER A 686 9.93 18.25 -20.42
CA SER A 686 9.70 19.29 -19.42
C SER A 686 8.80 20.39 -19.95
N ALA A 687 7.76 20.72 -19.18
CA ALA A 687 7.05 21.98 -19.31
C ALA A 687 8.00 23.17 -19.03
N PRO A 688 7.68 24.38 -19.49
CA PRO A 688 8.53 25.54 -19.30
C PRO A 688 8.79 25.82 -17.81
N GLY A 689 10.06 25.90 -17.42
CA GLY A 689 10.46 26.18 -16.04
C GLY A 689 10.44 25.00 -15.06
N ALA A 690 9.71 23.91 -15.34
CA ALA A 690 9.53 22.78 -14.42
C ALA A 690 10.87 22.11 -14.04
N PHE A 691 11.72 21.82 -15.02
CA PHE A 691 13.06 21.27 -14.78
C PHE A 691 13.91 22.17 -13.87
N TYR A 692 13.99 23.46 -14.17
CA TYR A 692 14.79 24.42 -13.38
C TYR A 692 14.25 24.60 -11.97
N GLN A 693 12.93 24.64 -11.80
CA GLN A 693 12.28 24.68 -10.49
C GLN A 693 12.74 23.48 -9.65
N ALA A 694 12.66 22.28 -10.21
CA ALA A 694 13.05 21.07 -9.50
C ALA A 694 14.54 21.02 -9.15
N VAL A 695 15.44 21.41 -10.06
CA VAL A 695 16.89 21.47 -9.79
C VAL A 695 17.20 22.44 -8.64
N ARG A 696 16.54 23.60 -8.61
CA ARG A 696 16.74 24.60 -7.55
C ARG A 696 16.10 24.20 -6.23
N ASN A 697 15.01 23.44 -6.27
CA ASN A 697 14.24 23.08 -5.09
C ASN A 697 14.93 21.98 -4.25
N ASN A 698 15.74 22.43 -3.29
CA ASN A 698 16.33 21.58 -2.26
C ASN A 698 15.47 21.47 -1.00
N ARG A 699 14.16 21.73 -1.08
CA ARG A 699 13.24 21.34 0.00
C ARG A 699 13.13 19.82 -0.02
N SER A 700 14.18 19.11 0.40
CA SER A 700 13.99 17.80 1.00
C SER A 700 12.99 18.04 2.13
N THR A 701 11.80 17.46 2.08
CA THR A 701 10.83 17.54 3.18
C THR A 701 11.59 17.22 4.45
N ARG A 702 11.86 18.25 5.28
CA ARG A 702 12.64 18.09 6.50
C ARG A 702 11.86 17.11 7.36
N ARG A 703 12.35 15.88 7.46
CA ARG A 703 11.74 14.88 8.32
C ARG A 703 12.09 15.23 9.75
N TYR A 704 11.08 15.23 10.62
CA TYR A 704 11.28 15.29 12.06
C TYR A 704 11.74 13.91 12.53
N THR A 705 12.98 13.84 12.98
CA THR A 705 13.71 12.65 13.48
C THR A 705 14.70 13.15 14.52
N ARG A 706 14.91 12.38 15.59
CA ARG A 706 15.94 12.63 16.62
C ARG A 706 17.03 11.59 16.60
N LEU A 707 17.08 10.72 15.59
CA LEU A 707 18.04 9.62 15.54
C LEU A 707 19.49 10.11 15.62
N THR A 708 19.83 11.23 14.97
CA THR A 708 21.20 11.79 15.04
C THR A 708 21.55 12.21 16.48
N GLU A 709 20.65 12.95 17.13
CA GLU A 709 20.81 13.40 18.52
C GLU A 709 20.85 12.23 19.51
N LYS A 710 20.01 11.21 19.28
CA LYS A 710 20.01 10.00 20.09
C LYS A 710 21.31 9.21 19.97
N LEU A 711 22.00 9.23 18.83
CA LEU A 711 23.32 8.60 18.66
C LEU A 711 24.45 9.37 19.37
N GLY A 712 24.26 10.68 19.51
CA GLY A 712 25.06 11.60 20.32
C GLY A 712 26.38 12.04 19.72
#